data_AF-A0A8T4QI06-F1
#
_entry.id   AF-A0A8T4QI06-F1
#
_cell.length_a   1.000
_cell.length_b   1.000
_cell.length_c   1.000
_cell.angle_alpha   90.00
_cell.angle_beta   90.00
_cell.angle_gamma   90.00
#
_symmetry.space_group_name_H-M   'P 1'
#
loop_
_entity.id
_entity.type
_entity.pdbx_description
1 polymer ?
#
loop_
_entity_poly.entity_id
_entity_poly.type
_entity_poly.pdbx_seq_one_letter_code
_entity_poly.pdbx_strand_id
1 'polypeptide(L)'
;MNKKFYAILMIIMILSMPVTFAQSTISQINVYGQDNTNGYNRETNDDAIVEAVVKIDNESFVSPGQVKIEDVEFDTCVEVNNNFFKCKYVEDGGFFEAKSYPFTVSLYSESGSIVATKDASITIDNINPVIEDLEVKQIGNDIKVTYKLTDSACPDASCAGKCSGFKRIEFVGIKQSELNATGKCSYTDSEILDLESGTYVLNVNVYDGAGNIGSYTSQSFTVDKTLPRVETNEALFFKDGKEVSYIGVNGLQHVDILVYIEESNLAEVIGDLSSLNKITHYKIAYENLKASCRDLGGVHLCQWNDVYLFPEQASGQIDLSIKDGAGNNADQSVPFSLQLDNQKPSIVSIESNCNGGLCYLKEKNNTLKMKISESGSGFEKAILINGQKKYFVGLNLGQLNSIYSKEWADDCAKEDNLWTCYWHNIEVAKNHGSFVKASLAEGSQDDAGNALEGVLESEFIVDKKGPIVKEATINSGEFGYLLQGEGLNIKLVLEEDSPVLAIGRFGGVINEGQNFQKGCASSNKSEYICEWNNIGSIVPGPLIDAEYEIELIDFSGNSVIYNNTVDIVEAEGLPKNYWRMEGNVLTRPAAISKDTLFKSQKVYFVLPLVSSVKNIKIVDAILTSCAGTGLELNKRIIATDNGIFVSGQTKGGLGSINEINAECKLQIISVINRERVTQPQNIDISLKLPVVDSRAGTVGATVANKIKKAREQAKMTGIFGILEKIYDISEKVCTGLRLATLGSDLFHKLSLGPAGLIDALKTNPPTAPAAVKAHVSLDGAAKSQSRVIRGITQSLKKFCGFMSCEKGSFSGPLSNFYESMSKTTEANSAPGMWPSNPKDNLLLSAMTGCIPGVMYNLKKRQQIQCLYIDCLENQVPTGVPVAFCDNQVAYQECRFVYGQIFDLIPFAHIVKKFGQTIQNLFHDPVSLILGLSEELCSSPSAKANAICRIISSSKKVQSILQDFKALKENKNLLDKFDGAANICKKVGI
;
A
#
# COMPACT_ATOMS: atom_id res chain seq x y z
N MET A 1 -69.18 -64.16 80.91
CA MET A 1 -69.81 -63.01 80.22
C MET A 1 -70.50 -62.15 81.24
N ASN A 2 -69.97 -60.96 81.52
CA ASN A 2 -70.36 -60.20 82.71
C ASN A 2 -70.93 -58.84 82.29
N LYS A 3 -72.20 -58.60 82.61
CA LYS A 3 -72.92 -57.32 82.40
C LYS A 3 -72.18 -56.10 82.98
N LYS A 4 -71.20 -56.32 83.87
CA LYS A 4 -70.29 -55.32 84.42
C LYS A 4 -69.32 -54.72 83.39
N PHE A 5 -68.95 -55.43 82.33
CA PHE A 5 -68.03 -54.88 81.31
C PHE A 5 -68.72 -53.81 80.43
N TYR A 6 -69.97 -54.04 80.03
CA TYR A 6 -70.74 -53.06 79.25
C TYR A 6 -71.14 -51.81 80.05
N ALA A 7 -71.39 -51.95 81.37
CA ALA A 7 -71.67 -50.80 82.23
C ALA A 7 -70.45 -49.89 82.41
N ILE A 8 -69.25 -50.47 82.55
CA ILE A 8 -68.00 -49.71 82.64
C ILE A 8 -67.66 -49.06 81.30
N LEU A 9 -67.89 -49.75 80.16
CA LEU A 9 -67.66 -49.17 78.84
C LEU A 9 -68.61 -48.00 78.54
N MET A 10 -69.89 -48.07 78.93
CA MET A 10 -70.84 -46.95 78.75
C MET A 10 -70.53 -45.75 79.65
N ILE A 11 -70.07 -45.98 80.89
CA ILE A 11 -69.65 -44.89 81.79
C ILE A 11 -68.36 -44.22 81.27
N ILE A 12 -67.40 -45.01 80.76
CA ILE A 12 -66.19 -44.47 80.13
C ILE A 12 -66.56 -43.69 78.85
N MET A 13 -67.55 -44.15 78.06
CA MET A 13 -68.01 -43.44 76.85
C MET A 13 -68.72 -42.11 77.17
N ILE A 14 -69.51 -42.05 78.25
CA ILE A 14 -70.18 -40.81 78.69
C ILE A 14 -69.17 -39.83 79.33
N LEU A 15 -68.15 -40.32 80.04
CA LEU A 15 -67.09 -39.50 80.65
C LEU A 15 -65.97 -39.09 79.67
N SER A 16 -65.93 -39.67 78.46
CA SER A 16 -64.98 -39.34 77.39
C SER A 16 -65.60 -38.51 76.27
N MET A 17 -66.89 -38.15 76.37
CA MET A 17 -67.44 -37.08 75.55
C MET A 17 -66.83 -35.75 76.04
N PRO A 18 -66.05 -35.04 75.21
CA PRO A 18 -65.62 -33.70 75.58
C PRO A 18 -66.87 -32.85 75.78
N VAL A 19 -67.09 -32.37 77.00
CA VAL A 19 -67.98 -31.23 77.23
C VAL A 19 -67.30 -30.07 76.52
N THR A 20 -67.72 -29.79 75.29
CA THR A 20 -67.32 -28.56 74.60
C THR A 20 -68.04 -27.44 75.34
N PHE A 21 -67.33 -26.77 76.25
CA PHE A 21 -67.72 -25.42 76.61
C PHE A 21 -67.56 -24.60 75.33
N ALA A 22 -68.66 -24.10 74.79
CA ALA A 22 -68.59 -23.10 73.74
C ALA A 22 -67.86 -21.89 74.35
N GLN A 23 -66.62 -21.65 73.90
CA GLN A 23 -65.83 -20.52 74.38
C GLN A 23 -66.13 -19.31 73.50
N SER A 24 -66.44 -18.18 74.13
CA SER A 24 -66.31 -16.87 73.49
C SER A 24 -64.90 -16.73 72.91
N THR A 25 -64.79 -16.21 71.69
CA THR A 25 -63.52 -16.24 70.96
C THR A 25 -63.36 -15.05 70.03
N ILE A 26 -62.11 -14.65 69.83
CA ILE A 26 -61.67 -13.77 68.75
C ILE A 26 -60.98 -14.66 67.72
N SER A 27 -61.72 -15.04 66.68
CA SER A 27 -61.26 -16.02 65.69
C SER A 27 -60.16 -15.47 64.79
N GLN A 28 -60.25 -14.21 64.37
CA GLN A 28 -59.30 -13.57 63.46
C GLN A 28 -59.20 -12.07 63.79
N ILE A 29 -57.99 -11.52 63.66
CA ILE A 29 -57.77 -10.07 63.59
C ILE A 29 -56.98 -9.82 62.32
N ASN A 30 -57.50 -8.94 61.47
CA ASN A 30 -56.76 -8.39 60.34
C ASN A 30 -56.51 -6.90 60.61
N VAL A 31 -55.30 -6.45 60.36
CA VAL A 31 -54.91 -5.05 60.53
C VAL A 31 -54.23 -4.60 59.25
N TYR A 32 -54.71 -3.59 58.56
CA TYR A 32 -54.17 -3.24 57.24
C TYR A 32 -54.46 -1.79 56.86
N GLY A 33 -53.65 -1.23 55.97
CA GLY A 33 -53.91 0.03 55.26
C GLY A 33 -54.61 -0.15 53.91
N GLN A 34 -54.62 0.88 53.07
CA GLN A 34 -55.19 0.90 51.73
C GLN A 34 -54.69 -0.24 50.83
N ASP A 35 -53.43 -0.66 51.02
CA ASP A 35 -52.81 -1.72 50.23
C ASP A 35 -53.26 -3.15 50.60
N ASN A 36 -54.10 -3.29 51.64
CA ASN A 36 -54.71 -4.54 52.14
C ASN A 36 -53.71 -5.62 52.59
N THR A 37 -52.50 -5.21 53.00
CA THR A 37 -51.50 -6.13 53.54
C THR A 37 -51.64 -6.26 55.05
N ASN A 38 -51.98 -7.46 55.50
CA ASN A 38 -52.22 -7.71 56.91
C ASN A 38 -50.95 -7.52 57.77
N GLY A 39 -51.06 -6.75 58.84
CA GLY A 39 -49.98 -6.37 59.76
C GLY A 39 -49.20 -5.12 59.36
N TYR A 40 -49.48 -4.50 58.20
CA TYR A 40 -48.67 -3.41 57.64
C TYR A 40 -49.52 -2.24 57.15
N ASN A 41 -48.96 -1.03 57.27
CA ASN A 41 -49.56 0.22 56.79
C ASN A 41 -48.47 1.22 56.40
N ARG A 42 -48.79 2.25 55.63
CA ARG A 42 -47.86 3.32 55.24
C ARG A 42 -47.77 4.42 56.29
N GLU A 43 -46.67 5.17 56.26
CA GLU A 43 -46.41 6.30 57.17
C GLU A 43 -47.38 7.49 57.01
N THR A 44 -47.85 7.77 55.79
CA THR A 44 -48.60 9.00 55.49
C THR A 44 -49.85 8.73 54.66
N ASN A 45 -50.92 9.46 54.99
CA ASN A 45 -52.21 9.47 54.28
C ASN A 45 -52.82 8.07 54.05
N ASP A 46 -52.66 7.16 55.01
CA ASP A 46 -53.19 5.79 54.92
C ASP A 46 -53.83 5.33 56.24
N ASP A 47 -55.15 5.20 56.25
CA ASP A 47 -55.93 4.85 57.45
C ASP A 47 -55.57 3.45 57.96
N ALA A 48 -55.39 3.31 59.27
CA ALA A 48 -55.18 2.00 59.88
C ALA A 48 -56.53 1.34 60.18
N ILE A 49 -56.82 0.24 59.48
CA ILE A 49 -58.07 -0.50 59.64
C ILE A 49 -57.81 -1.76 60.47
N VAL A 50 -58.55 -1.92 61.57
CA VAL A 50 -58.53 -3.14 62.39
C VAL A 50 -59.88 -3.85 62.25
N GLU A 51 -59.86 -5.09 61.78
CA GLU A 51 -61.02 -5.94 61.65
C GLU A 51 -60.89 -7.18 62.55
N ALA A 52 -61.80 -7.33 63.52
CA ALA A 52 -61.85 -8.49 64.41
C ALA A 52 -63.10 -9.33 64.14
N VAL A 53 -62.93 -10.64 63.96
CA VAL A 53 -64.05 -11.59 63.82
C VAL A 53 -64.26 -12.28 65.15
N VAL A 54 -65.34 -11.93 65.83
CA VAL A 54 -65.61 -12.28 67.23
C VAL A 54 -66.90 -13.09 67.38
N LYS A 55 -66.99 -13.89 68.44
CA LYS A 55 -68.21 -14.58 68.85
C LYS A 55 -68.25 -14.65 70.37
N ILE A 56 -69.38 -14.28 70.96
CA ILE A 56 -69.64 -14.47 72.39
C ILE A 56 -70.66 -15.61 72.54
N ASP A 57 -70.37 -16.58 73.41
CA ASP A 57 -71.30 -17.68 73.66
C ASP A 57 -72.54 -17.21 74.42
N ASN A 58 -73.71 -17.71 74.02
CA ASN A 58 -75.04 -17.32 74.54
C ASN A 58 -75.46 -15.85 74.31
N GLU A 59 -74.74 -15.09 73.49
CA GLU A 59 -75.17 -13.78 73.00
C GLU A 59 -75.55 -13.86 71.51
N SER A 60 -76.71 -13.30 71.14
CA SER A 60 -77.20 -13.24 69.75
C SER A 60 -76.80 -11.96 69.03
N PHE A 61 -76.15 -11.03 69.72
CA PHE A 61 -75.72 -9.74 69.20
C PHE A 61 -74.46 -9.29 69.93
N VAL A 62 -73.47 -8.77 69.19
CA VAL A 62 -72.28 -8.14 69.75
C VAL A 62 -72.27 -6.68 69.32
N SER A 63 -72.35 -5.77 70.29
CA SER A 63 -72.27 -4.32 70.04
C SER A 63 -70.83 -3.85 69.81
N PRO A 64 -70.60 -2.75 69.07
CA PRO A 64 -69.26 -2.20 68.87
C PRO A 64 -68.50 -1.89 70.17
N GLY A 65 -69.21 -1.47 71.22
CA GLY A 65 -68.63 -1.22 72.54
C GLY A 65 -68.18 -2.46 73.32
N GLN A 66 -68.55 -3.67 72.88
CA GLN A 66 -68.09 -4.92 73.48
C GLN A 66 -66.74 -5.40 72.93
N VAL A 67 -66.24 -4.80 71.85
CA VAL A 67 -64.91 -5.07 71.30
C VAL A 67 -64.08 -3.82 71.45
N LYS A 68 -62.94 -3.91 72.14
CA LYS A 68 -62.10 -2.76 72.43
C LYS A 68 -60.64 -3.01 72.07
N ILE A 69 -59.96 -1.97 71.60
CA ILE A 69 -58.50 -1.87 71.59
C ILE A 69 -58.12 -1.02 72.79
N GLU A 70 -57.55 -1.64 73.82
CA GLU A 70 -57.37 -0.98 75.13
C GLU A 70 -58.70 -0.41 75.65
N ASP A 71 -58.85 0.93 75.70
CA ASP A 71 -60.08 1.62 76.15
C ASP A 71 -60.96 2.13 74.98
N VAL A 72 -60.52 1.95 73.73
CA VAL A 72 -61.21 2.47 72.53
C VAL A 72 -62.17 1.44 71.96
N GLU A 73 -63.41 1.84 71.72
CA GLU A 73 -64.47 0.98 71.17
C GLU A 73 -64.37 0.89 69.64
N PHE A 74 -64.74 -0.27 69.08
CA PHE A 74 -64.81 -0.41 67.62
C PHE A 74 -65.95 0.46 67.05
N ASP A 75 -65.85 0.86 65.78
CA ASP A 75 -66.85 1.74 65.15
C ASP A 75 -68.12 0.99 64.76
N THR A 76 -67.96 -0.25 64.28
CA THR A 76 -69.04 -1.07 63.76
C THR A 76 -68.84 -2.53 64.09
N CYS A 77 -69.94 -3.29 64.25
CA CYS A 77 -69.95 -4.74 64.38
C CYS A 77 -71.14 -5.28 63.56
N VAL A 78 -70.85 -6.12 62.56
CA VAL A 78 -71.86 -6.68 61.66
C VAL A 78 -71.79 -8.19 61.69
N GLU A 79 -72.94 -8.85 61.85
CA GLU A 79 -73.01 -10.31 61.81
C GLU A 79 -72.61 -10.81 60.42
N VAL A 80 -71.64 -11.73 60.37
CA VAL A 80 -71.16 -12.32 59.12
C VAL A 80 -71.67 -13.73 58.89
N ASN A 81 -71.65 -14.62 59.90
CA ASN A 81 -72.18 -16.00 59.83
C ASN A 81 -72.23 -16.67 61.22
N ASN A 82 -73.26 -17.48 61.54
CA ASN A 82 -73.33 -18.33 62.75
C ASN A 82 -72.99 -17.63 64.10
N ASN A 83 -73.57 -16.44 64.33
CA ASN A 83 -73.26 -15.56 65.48
C ASN A 83 -71.79 -15.10 65.56
N PHE A 84 -71.04 -15.14 64.45
CA PHE A 84 -69.79 -14.40 64.34
C PHE A 84 -70.07 -12.98 63.85
N PHE A 85 -69.49 -12.00 64.53
CA PHE A 85 -69.57 -10.60 64.20
C PHE A 85 -68.21 -10.13 63.71
N LYS A 86 -68.19 -9.46 62.55
CA LYS A 86 -67.02 -8.76 62.04
C LYS A 86 -67.10 -7.32 62.53
N CYS A 87 -66.23 -6.98 63.46
CA CYS A 87 -66.11 -5.65 64.02
C CYS A 87 -64.97 -4.90 63.34
N LYS A 88 -65.20 -3.64 62.96
CA LYS A 88 -64.22 -2.78 62.29
C LYS A 88 -63.97 -1.50 63.09
N TYR A 89 -62.70 -1.17 63.25
CA TYR A 89 -62.17 0.08 63.80
C TYR A 89 -61.30 0.76 62.73
N VAL A 90 -61.40 2.09 62.60
CA VAL A 90 -60.60 2.90 61.67
C VAL A 90 -59.93 4.04 62.42
N GLU A 91 -58.59 4.07 62.38
CA GLU A 91 -57.80 5.20 62.82
C GLU A 91 -57.46 6.09 61.61
N ASP A 92 -57.72 7.40 61.72
CA ASP A 92 -57.39 8.39 60.68
C ASP A 92 -55.88 8.43 60.42
N GLY A 93 -55.50 8.14 59.18
CA GLY A 93 -54.14 7.81 58.78
C GLY A 93 -53.27 8.98 58.35
N GLY A 94 -53.48 10.17 58.89
CA GLY A 94 -52.77 11.38 58.47
C GLY A 94 -51.23 11.22 58.53
N PHE A 95 -50.70 10.79 59.68
CA PHE A 95 -49.28 10.50 59.87
C PHE A 95 -49.10 9.50 61.03
N PHE A 96 -48.35 8.42 60.81
CA PHE A 96 -47.91 7.50 61.86
C PHE A 96 -46.40 7.49 61.96
N GLU A 97 -45.81 7.49 63.17
CA GLU A 97 -44.36 7.29 63.28
C GLU A 97 -44.00 5.87 62.79
N ALA A 98 -42.92 5.76 62.01
CA ALA A 98 -42.42 4.49 61.47
C ALA A 98 -41.85 3.57 62.57
N LYS A 99 -42.74 2.79 63.19
CA LYS A 99 -42.45 1.77 64.20
C LYS A 99 -43.54 0.68 64.18
N SER A 100 -43.34 -0.38 64.96
CA SER A 100 -44.35 -1.41 65.15
C SER A 100 -45.13 -1.18 66.44
N TYR A 101 -46.46 -1.12 66.32
CA TYR A 101 -47.40 -0.86 67.40
C TYR A 101 -48.10 -2.18 67.78
N PRO A 102 -47.67 -2.87 68.85
CA PRO A 102 -48.42 -4.00 69.40
C PRO A 102 -49.63 -3.49 70.18
N PHE A 103 -50.75 -4.19 70.07
CA PHE A 103 -51.97 -3.90 70.82
C PHE A 103 -52.79 -5.17 71.06
N THR A 104 -53.67 -5.14 72.06
CA THR A 104 -54.53 -6.28 72.40
C THR A 104 -55.98 -5.91 72.14
N VAL A 105 -56.67 -6.71 71.32
CA VAL A 105 -58.12 -6.63 71.16
C VAL A 105 -58.78 -7.43 72.27
N SER A 106 -59.65 -6.80 73.03
CA SER A 106 -60.39 -7.40 74.15
C SER A 106 -61.88 -7.46 73.83
N LEU A 107 -62.48 -8.63 74.06
CA LEU A 107 -63.90 -8.91 73.90
C LEU A 107 -64.55 -8.97 75.28
N TYR A 108 -65.62 -8.20 75.49
CA TYR A 108 -66.34 -8.06 76.75
C TYR A 108 -67.76 -8.64 76.65
N SER A 109 -68.19 -9.35 77.70
CA SER A 109 -69.59 -9.72 77.90
C SER A 109 -70.47 -8.49 78.17
N GLU A 110 -71.79 -8.64 78.07
CA GLU A 110 -72.74 -7.58 78.50
C GLU A 110 -72.54 -7.11 79.95
N SER A 111 -72.04 -7.98 80.84
CA SER A 111 -71.71 -7.63 82.24
C SER A 111 -70.39 -6.87 82.42
N GLY A 112 -69.67 -6.57 81.34
CA GLY A 112 -68.41 -5.84 81.36
C GLY A 112 -67.18 -6.66 81.75
N SER A 113 -67.30 -8.00 81.81
CA SER A 113 -66.17 -8.90 82.04
C SER A 113 -65.52 -9.32 80.72
N ILE A 114 -64.18 -9.37 80.68
CA ILE A 114 -63.42 -9.84 79.52
C ILE A 114 -63.65 -11.34 79.31
N VAL A 115 -64.07 -11.73 78.11
CA VAL A 115 -64.38 -13.11 77.73
C VAL A 115 -63.40 -13.70 76.71
N ALA A 116 -62.68 -12.87 75.96
CA ALA A 116 -61.56 -13.28 75.11
C ALA A 116 -60.62 -12.10 74.86
N THR A 117 -59.34 -12.37 74.69
CA THR A 117 -58.35 -11.40 74.22
C THR A 117 -57.51 -12.01 73.10
N LYS A 118 -57.02 -11.16 72.20
CA LYS A 118 -56.09 -11.59 71.15
C LYS A 118 -55.17 -10.45 70.77
N ASP A 119 -53.88 -10.73 70.79
CA ASP A 119 -52.85 -9.75 70.44
C ASP A 119 -52.75 -9.60 68.92
N ALA A 120 -52.50 -8.36 68.50
CA ALA A 120 -52.24 -7.99 67.13
C ALA A 120 -51.17 -6.89 67.10
N SER A 121 -50.67 -6.57 65.91
CA SER A 121 -49.77 -5.45 65.73
C SER A 121 -49.93 -4.87 64.35
N ILE A 122 -49.71 -3.57 64.24
CA ILE A 122 -49.53 -2.89 62.96
C ILE A 122 -48.10 -2.37 62.87
N THR A 123 -47.44 -2.61 61.74
CA THR A 123 -46.09 -2.13 61.48
C THR A 123 -46.18 -1.06 60.40
N ILE A 124 -45.70 0.14 60.71
CA ILE A 124 -45.67 1.24 59.76
C ILE A 124 -44.42 1.07 58.90
N ASP A 125 -44.63 0.76 57.64
CA ASP A 125 -43.60 0.52 56.65
C ASP A 125 -43.35 1.80 55.85
N ASN A 126 -42.15 2.35 55.97
CA ASN A 126 -41.74 3.60 55.31
C ASN A 126 -40.46 3.46 54.47
N ILE A 127 -40.04 2.22 54.23
CA ILE A 127 -38.81 1.94 53.50
C ILE A 127 -39.18 1.35 52.15
N ASN A 128 -38.54 1.85 51.09
CA ASN A 128 -38.75 1.30 49.77
C ASN A 128 -38.08 -0.08 49.66
N PRO A 129 -38.70 -1.05 48.95
CA PRO A 129 -38.04 -2.30 48.63
C PRO A 129 -36.81 -2.04 47.76
N VAL A 130 -35.80 -2.91 47.86
CA VAL A 130 -34.52 -2.79 47.16
C VAL A 130 -34.34 -3.94 46.18
N ILE A 131 -33.91 -3.62 44.96
CA ILE A 131 -33.44 -4.59 43.97
C ILE A 131 -31.93 -4.73 44.18
N GLU A 132 -31.50 -5.80 44.83
CA GLU A 132 -30.08 -6.03 45.14
C GLU A 132 -29.29 -6.48 43.91
N ASP A 133 -29.92 -7.30 43.08
CA ASP A 133 -29.30 -7.87 41.89
C ASP A 133 -30.32 -8.03 40.77
N LEU A 134 -29.89 -7.78 39.54
CA LEU A 134 -30.67 -7.91 38.33
C LEU A 134 -29.79 -8.39 37.18
N GLU A 135 -29.94 -9.66 36.80
CA GLU A 135 -29.19 -10.29 35.71
C GLU A 135 -30.09 -10.46 34.48
N VAL A 136 -29.66 -9.94 33.33
CA VAL A 136 -30.34 -10.07 32.05
C VAL A 136 -29.56 -11.03 31.16
N LYS A 137 -30.19 -12.11 30.69
CA LYS A 137 -29.61 -13.08 29.77
C LYS A 137 -30.57 -13.37 28.62
N GLN A 138 -30.04 -13.30 27.40
CA GLN A 138 -30.73 -13.83 26.24
C GLN A 138 -30.57 -15.36 26.20
N ILE A 139 -31.68 -16.07 25.97
CA ILE A 139 -31.72 -17.52 25.80
C ILE A 139 -32.53 -17.82 24.54
N GLY A 140 -31.85 -17.97 23.40
CA GLY A 140 -32.50 -18.03 22.10
C GLY A 140 -33.27 -16.74 21.82
N ASN A 141 -34.58 -16.84 21.56
CA ASN A 141 -35.43 -15.67 21.32
C ASN A 141 -35.96 -14.97 22.58
N ASP A 142 -35.81 -15.59 23.76
CA ASP A 142 -36.40 -15.10 25.01
C ASP A 142 -35.37 -14.38 25.87
N ILE A 143 -35.80 -13.29 26.54
CA ILE A 143 -34.93 -12.52 27.44
C ILE A 143 -35.32 -12.86 28.88
N LYS A 144 -34.46 -13.64 29.55
CA LYS A 144 -34.65 -14.01 30.94
C LYS A 144 -34.01 -12.96 31.85
N VAL A 145 -34.83 -12.33 32.69
CA VAL A 145 -34.39 -11.40 33.73
C VAL A 145 -34.52 -12.09 35.08
N THR A 146 -33.40 -12.29 35.76
CA THR A 146 -33.37 -12.86 37.12
C THR A 146 -33.11 -11.72 38.10
N TYR A 147 -33.89 -11.63 39.17
CA TYR A 147 -33.81 -10.53 40.12
C TYR A 147 -33.82 -11.02 41.57
N LYS A 148 -33.10 -10.29 42.43
CA LYS A 148 -33.06 -10.49 43.88
C LYS A 148 -33.55 -9.23 44.58
N LEU A 149 -34.59 -9.39 45.39
CA LEU A 149 -35.26 -8.30 46.11
C LEU A 149 -35.02 -8.45 47.61
N THR A 150 -34.86 -7.33 48.30
CA THR A 150 -34.87 -7.24 49.76
C THR A 150 -35.77 -6.12 50.25
N ASP A 151 -36.38 -6.36 51.42
CA ASP A 151 -37.35 -5.46 52.02
C ASP A 151 -37.19 -5.43 53.54
N SER A 152 -37.56 -4.30 54.14
CA SER A 152 -37.50 -4.04 55.58
C SER A 152 -38.52 -2.97 55.91
N ALA A 153 -39.27 -3.10 57.01
CA ALA A 153 -40.38 -2.19 57.27
C ALA A 153 -39.95 -0.79 57.75
N CYS A 154 -39.05 -0.70 58.74
CA CYS A 154 -38.65 0.59 59.30
C CYS A 154 -37.32 0.52 60.07
N PRO A 155 -36.65 1.65 60.35
CA PRO A 155 -35.36 1.66 61.06
C PRO A 155 -35.47 1.54 62.58
N ASP A 156 -36.67 1.67 63.16
CA ASP A 156 -36.88 1.52 64.60
C ASP A 156 -36.65 0.07 65.08
N ALA A 157 -36.17 -0.09 66.32
CA ALA A 157 -35.86 -1.39 66.90
C ALA A 157 -37.08 -2.34 66.96
N SER A 158 -38.30 -1.81 67.05
CA SER A 158 -39.55 -2.59 67.05
C SER A 158 -39.88 -3.24 65.69
N CYS A 159 -39.27 -2.76 64.60
CA CYS A 159 -39.38 -3.33 63.25
C CYS A 159 -38.31 -4.38 62.94
N ALA A 160 -37.45 -4.74 63.90
CA ALA A 160 -36.35 -5.69 63.65
C ALA A 160 -36.87 -7.01 63.06
N GLY A 161 -36.43 -7.33 61.84
CA GLY A 161 -36.82 -8.54 61.11
C GLY A 161 -38.24 -8.52 60.51
N LYS A 162 -38.92 -7.37 60.48
CA LYS A 162 -40.25 -7.20 59.86
C LYS A 162 -40.13 -6.54 58.49
N CYS A 163 -40.99 -6.94 57.56
CA CYS A 163 -41.07 -6.42 56.19
C CYS A 163 -42.48 -6.66 55.63
N SER A 164 -43.04 -5.73 54.85
CA SER A 164 -44.34 -5.95 54.20
C SER A 164 -44.26 -6.97 53.05
N GLY A 165 -43.04 -7.23 52.56
CA GLY A 165 -42.73 -8.14 51.47
C GLY A 165 -43.10 -7.55 50.11
N PHE A 166 -43.15 -8.35 49.05
CA PHE A 166 -43.31 -7.83 47.69
C PHE A 166 -44.68 -8.17 47.11
N LYS A 167 -45.33 -7.16 46.51
CA LYS A 167 -46.66 -7.26 45.92
C LYS A 167 -46.61 -7.42 44.41
N ARG A 168 -45.83 -6.60 43.70
CA ARG A 168 -45.67 -6.71 42.24
C ARG A 168 -44.35 -6.11 41.75
N ILE A 169 -43.95 -6.51 40.54
CA ILE A 169 -42.83 -5.95 39.80
C ILE A 169 -43.30 -5.46 38.43
N GLU A 170 -42.76 -4.34 37.98
CA GLU A 170 -43.04 -3.71 36.71
C GLU A 170 -41.74 -3.45 35.95
N PHE A 171 -41.60 -4.04 34.78
CA PHE A 171 -40.64 -3.67 33.76
C PHE A 171 -41.28 -2.58 32.91
N VAL A 172 -40.91 -1.32 33.17
CA VAL A 172 -41.61 -0.13 32.69
C VAL A 172 -41.76 -0.15 31.17
N GLY A 173 -43.00 -0.09 30.70
CA GLY A 173 -43.33 -0.09 29.27
C GLY A 173 -43.25 -1.46 28.58
N ILE A 174 -42.93 -2.54 29.32
CA ILE A 174 -42.75 -3.89 28.77
C ILE A 174 -43.75 -4.87 29.39
N LYS A 175 -43.70 -5.07 30.71
CA LYS A 175 -44.49 -6.10 31.41
C LYS A 175 -44.66 -5.78 32.88
N GLN A 176 -45.81 -6.12 33.46
CA GLN A 176 -46.06 -6.11 34.90
C GLN A 176 -46.47 -7.52 35.37
N SER A 177 -45.95 -7.93 36.53
CA SER A 177 -46.23 -9.22 37.16
C SER A 177 -46.52 -9.07 38.65
N GLU A 178 -47.56 -9.75 39.14
CA GLU A 178 -47.84 -9.87 40.58
C GLU A 178 -46.88 -10.88 41.23
N LEU A 179 -46.39 -10.55 42.42
CA LEU A 179 -45.46 -11.36 43.20
C LEU A 179 -46.20 -12.03 44.35
N ASN A 180 -46.21 -13.36 44.41
CA ASN A 180 -46.73 -14.13 45.55
C ASN A 180 -45.72 -14.15 46.71
N ALA A 181 -45.27 -12.96 47.14
CA ALA A 181 -44.14 -12.78 48.05
C ALA A 181 -44.44 -11.79 49.20
N THR A 182 -45.71 -11.57 49.51
CA THR A 182 -46.15 -10.79 50.68
C THR A 182 -45.56 -11.38 51.98
N GLY A 183 -45.05 -10.51 52.85
CA GLY A 183 -44.41 -10.89 54.12
C GLY A 183 -43.04 -11.58 53.99
N LYS A 184 -42.43 -11.68 52.80
CA LYS A 184 -41.06 -12.19 52.61
C LYS A 184 -40.05 -11.03 52.54
N CYS A 185 -39.07 -11.01 53.43
CA CYS A 185 -38.06 -9.92 53.45
C CYS A 185 -36.96 -10.08 52.40
N SER A 186 -36.89 -11.24 51.75
CA SER A 186 -36.06 -11.46 50.58
C SER A 186 -36.75 -12.41 49.62
N TYR A 187 -36.66 -12.09 48.33
CA TYR A 187 -37.30 -12.85 47.27
C TYR A 187 -36.39 -12.90 46.03
N THR A 188 -36.31 -14.07 45.40
CA THR A 188 -35.56 -14.26 44.15
C THR A 188 -36.45 -14.99 43.18
N ASP A 189 -36.53 -14.47 41.97
CA ASP A 189 -37.33 -15.04 40.90
C ASP A 189 -36.80 -14.60 39.53
N SER A 190 -37.43 -15.08 38.47
CA SER A 190 -37.08 -14.69 37.10
C SER A 190 -38.31 -14.48 36.23
N GLU A 191 -38.20 -13.54 35.31
CA GLU A 191 -39.23 -13.22 34.33
C GLU A 191 -38.70 -13.35 32.90
N ILE A 192 -39.59 -13.71 31.98
CA ILE A 192 -39.30 -13.73 30.54
C ILE A 192 -39.94 -12.50 29.91
N LEU A 193 -39.10 -11.73 29.21
CA LEU A 193 -39.49 -10.56 28.41
C LEU A 193 -39.36 -10.89 26.92
N ASP A 194 -40.34 -10.45 26.14
CA ASP A 194 -40.32 -10.51 24.69
C ASP A 194 -39.90 -9.14 24.12
N LEU A 195 -38.69 -9.07 23.59
CA LEU A 195 -38.08 -7.85 23.05
C LEU A 195 -37.61 -8.10 21.61
N GLU A 196 -37.80 -7.14 20.72
CA GLU A 196 -37.24 -7.20 19.36
C GLU A 196 -35.72 -6.99 19.35
N SER A 197 -35.03 -7.31 18.25
CA SER A 197 -33.58 -7.04 18.16
C SER A 197 -33.27 -5.55 18.31
N GLY A 198 -32.27 -5.23 19.13
CA GLY A 198 -31.90 -3.85 19.43
C GLY A 198 -31.16 -3.67 20.76
N THR A 199 -30.83 -2.43 21.09
CA THR A 199 -30.18 -2.07 22.36
C THR A 199 -31.21 -1.53 23.35
N TYR A 200 -31.25 -2.09 24.55
CA TYR A 200 -32.24 -1.75 25.58
C TYR A 200 -31.58 -1.34 26.90
N VAL A 201 -32.34 -0.55 27.67
CA VAL A 201 -32.10 -0.24 29.08
C VAL A 201 -33.41 -0.51 29.81
N LEU A 202 -33.41 -1.39 30.82
CA LEU A 202 -34.60 -1.72 31.58
C LEU A 202 -34.74 -0.78 32.77
N ASN A 203 -35.92 -0.17 32.90
CA ASN A 203 -36.34 0.48 34.13
C ASN A 203 -37.32 -0.45 34.84
N VAL A 204 -37.05 -0.75 36.12
CA VAL A 204 -37.78 -1.73 36.91
C VAL A 204 -38.29 -1.06 38.17
N ASN A 205 -39.59 -1.16 38.42
CA ASN A 205 -40.23 -0.74 39.66
C ASN A 205 -40.71 -1.97 40.43
N VAL A 206 -40.45 -2.03 41.73
CA VAL A 206 -40.94 -3.06 42.64
C VAL A 206 -41.80 -2.38 43.70
N TYR A 207 -42.98 -2.94 43.93
CA TYR A 207 -43.94 -2.46 44.91
C TYR A 207 -43.99 -3.45 46.07
N ASP A 208 -43.81 -2.96 47.29
CA ASP A 208 -43.93 -3.77 48.50
C ASP A 208 -45.40 -3.96 48.93
N GLY A 209 -45.61 -4.63 50.06
CA GLY A 209 -46.92 -4.87 50.63
C GLY A 209 -47.60 -3.61 51.20
N ALA A 210 -46.85 -2.59 51.59
CA ALA A 210 -47.36 -1.29 52.05
C ALA A 210 -47.51 -0.26 50.91
N GLY A 211 -47.17 -0.67 49.70
CA GLY A 211 -47.21 0.11 48.46
C GLY A 211 -46.07 1.12 48.29
N ASN A 212 -44.97 0.99 49.04
CA ASN A 212 -43.75 1.73 48.76
C ASN A 212 -43.08 1.21 47.47
N ILE A 213 -42.30 2.07 46.80
CA ILE A 213 -41.78 1.80 45.45
C ILE A 213 -40.27 1.88 45.43
N GLY A 214 -39.63 0.77 45.08
CA GLY A 214 -38.22 0.68 44.74
C GLY A 214 -38.02 0.74 43.23
N SER A 215 -37.11 1.58 42.75
CA SER A 215 -36.78 1.68 41.31
C SER A 215 -35.32 1.32 41.04
N TYR A 216 -35.08 0.65 39.91
CA TYR A 216 -33.76 0.28 39.43
C TYR A 216 -33.66 0.46 37.91
N THR A 217 -32.50 0.91 37.44
CA THR A 217 -32.20 1.02 36.01
C THR A 217 -31.02 0.11 35.66
N SER A 218 -31.20 -0.79 34.70
CA SER A 218 -30.15 -1.71 34.26
C SER A 218 -29.04 -1.00 33.48
N GLN A 219 -27.90 -1.68 33.32
CA GLN A 219 -26.95 -1.32 32.27
C GLN A 219 -27.57 -1.60 30.88
N SER A 220 -27.02 -0.99 29.84
CA SER A 220 -27.44 -1.26 28.46
C SER A 220 -27.05 -2.67 28.03
N PHE A 221 -27.96 -3.39 27.39
CA PHE A 221 -27.71 -4.70 26.77
C PHE A 221 -28.30 -4.76 25.37
N THR A 222 -27.83 -5.71 24.57
CA THR A 222 -28.28 -5.94 23.19
C THR A 222 -29.06 -7.24 23.12
N VAL A 223 -30.17 -7.19 22.39
CA VAL A 223 -30.95 -8.37 21.98
C VAL A 223 -30.68 -8.61 20.51
N ASP A 224 -30.28 -9.84 20.18
CA ASP A 224 -29.97 -10.24 18.81
C ASP A 224 -30.76 -11.51 18.45
N LYS A 225 -31.81 -11.37 17.64
CA LYS A 225 -32.64 -12.48 17.14
C LYS A 225 -32.27 -12.86 15.70
N THR A 226 -31.17 -12.31 15.15
CA THR A 226 -30.76 -12.62 13.79
C THR A 226 -30.06 -13.98 13.73
N LEU A 227 -30.39 -14.79 12.72
CA LEU A 227 -29.74 -16.08 12.51
C LEU A 227 -28.46 -15.87 11.69
N PRO A 228 -27.34 -16.52 12.07
CA PRO A 228 -26.12 -16.44 11.29
C PRO A 228 -26.31 -17.11 9.93
N ARG A 229 -25.71 -16.57 8.87
CA ARG A 229 -25.90 -17.06 7.50
C ARG A 229 -24.61 -17.31 6.73
N VAL A 230 -24.61 -18.30 5.84
CA VAL A 230 -23.50 -18.54 4.92
C VAL A 230 -23.61 -17.56 3.74
N GLU A 231 -22.56 -16.77 3.51
CA GLU A 231 -22.49 -15.82 2.39
C GLU A 231 -21.86 -16.43 1.13
N THR A 232 -21.05 -17.49 1.30
CA THR A 232 -20.44 -18.19 0.16
C THR A 232 -21.42 -19.07 -0.58
N ASN A 233 -21.45 -18.91 -1.91
CA ASN A 233 -22.16 -19.85 -2.79
C ASN A 233 -21.49 -21.23 -2.85
N GLU A 234 -20.18 -21.31 -2.61
CA GLU A 234 -19.38 -22.54 -2.68
C GLU A 234 -18.21 -22.46 -1.71
N ALA A 235 -17.80 -23.60 -1.14
CA ALA A 235 -16.61 -23.69 -0.30
C ALA A 235 -15.34 -23.58 -1.15
N LEU A 236 -14.36 -22.82 -0.66
CA LEU A 236 -13.10 -22.60 -1.37
C LEU A 236 -12.00 -23.48 -0.78
N PHE A 237 -11.21 -24.11 -1.65
CA PHE A 237 -10.13 -25.00 -1.26
C PHE A 237 -8.79 -24.36 -1.63
N PHE A 238 -7.87 -24.30 -0.68
CA PHE A 238 -6.55 -23.73 -0.89
C PHE A 238 -5.45 -24.70 -0.50
N LYS A 239 -4.36 -24.73 -1.26
CA LYS A 239 -3.14 -25.44 -0.89
C LYS A 239 -1.95 -24.54 -1.18
N ASP A 240 -1.09 -24.35 -0.17
CA ASP A 240 0.08 -23.46 -0.26
C ASP A 240 -0.27 -22.06 -0.78
N GLY A 241 -1.43 -21.53 -0.37
CA GLY A 241 -1.92 -20.20 -0.76
C GLY A 241 -2.55 -20.11 -2.16
N LYS A 242 -2.81 -21.24 -2.85
CA LYS A 242 -3.49 -21.26 -4.14
C LYS A 242 -4.79 -22.03 -4.12
N GLU A 243 -5.77 -21.53 -4.87
CA GLU A 243 -7.05 -22.19 -5.04
C GLU A 243 -6.92 -23.54 -5.78
N VAL A 244 -7.64 -24.54 -5.30
CA VAL A 244 -7.66 -25.91 -5.80
C VAL A 244 -8.99 -26.15 -6.51
N SER A 245 -8.96 -26.15 -7.84
CA SER A 245 -10.14 -26.47 -8.66
C SER A 245 -10.09 -27.89 -9.27
N TYR A 246 -8.93 -28.56 -9.22
CA TYR A 246 -8.70 -29.90 -9.78
C TYR A 246 -8.05 -30.79 -8.74
N ILE A 247 -8.36 -32.09 -8.76
CA ILE A 247 -7.82 -33.08 -7.85
C ILE A 247 -7.68 -34.44 -8.54
N GLY A 248 -6.53 -35.10 -8.35
CA GLY A 248 -6.30 -36.47 -8.81
C GLY A 248 -6.79 -37.53 -7.82
N VAL A 249 -6.81 -38.79 -8.27
CA VAL A 249 -7.25 -39.99 -7.50
C VAL A 249 -6.45 -40.22 -6.21
N ASN A 250 -5.21 -39.72 -6.20
CA ASN A 250 -4.30 -39.80 -5.05
C ASN A 250 -4.60 -38.75 -3.98
N GLY A 251 -5.59 -37.88 -4.21
CA GLY A 251 -5.98 -36.83 -3.28
C GLY A 251 -4.92 -35.74 -3.12
N LEU A 252 -5.26 -34.76 -2.29
CA LEU A 252 -4.37 -33.70 -1.87
C LEU A 252 -4.25 -33.71 -0.36
N GLN A 253 -3.04 -33.50 0.14
CA GLN A 253 -2.76 -33.35 1.57
C GLN A 253 -2.49 -31.88 1.88
N HIS A 254 -2.72 -31.48 3.14
CA HIS A 254 -2.49 -30.13 3.65
C HIS A 254 -3.31 -29.08 2.89
N VAL A 255 -4.63 -29.29 2.79
CA VAL A 255 -5.57 -28.37 2.13
C VAL A 255 -6.31 -27.54 3.19
N ASP A 256 -6.39 -26.25 2.98
CA ASP A 256 -7.18 -25.31 3.77
C ASP A 256 -8.55 -25.11 3.10
N ILE A 257 -9.62 -25.14 3.88
CA ILE A 257 -11.00 -25.00 3.39
C ILE A 257 -11.60 -23.75 4.00
N LEU A 258 -12.13 -22.85 3.16
CA LEU A 258 -12.59 -21.53 3.54
C LEU A 258 -14.08 -21.35 3.22
N VAL A 259 -14.82 -20.77 4.15
CA VAL A 259 -16.22 -20.34 4.00
C VAL A 259 -16.42 -18.95 4.63
N TYR A 260 -17.36 -18.17 4.11
CA TYR A 260 -17.70 -16.86 4.68
C TYR A 260 -19.07 -16.92 5.34
N ILE A 261 -19.13 -16.47 6.60
CA ILE A 261 -20.34 -16.43 7.42
C ILE A 261 -20.67 -14.98 7.75
N GLU A 262 -21.87 -14.50 7.44
CA GLU A 262 -22.33 -13.19 7.90
C GLU A 262 -22.99 -13.32 9.27
N GLU A 263 -22.36 -12.65 10.23
CA GLU A 263 -22.77 -12.56 11.62
C GLU A 263 -21.99 -11.42 12.30
N SER A 264 -22.65 -10.63 13.15
CA SER A 264 -22.01 -9.53 13.88
C SER A 264 -21.24 -10.00 15.10
N ASN A 265 -21.67 -11.10 15.74
CA ASN A 265 -21.02 -11.65 16.93
C ASN A 265 -20.95 -13.18 16.86
N LEU A 266 -20.14 -13.72 15.95
CA LEU A 266 -20.04 -15.16 15.75
C LEU A 266 -19.34 -15.85 16.94
N ALA A 267 -19.94 -16.92 17.48
CA ALA A 267 -19.35 -17.68 18.58
C ALA A 267 -18.62 -18.95 18.08
N GLU A 268 -19.25 -19.73 17.21
CA GLU A 268 -18.73 -21.02 16.79
C GLU A 268 -19.26 -21.45 15.41
N VAL A 269 -18.40 -22.12 14.63
CA VAL A 269 -18.77 -22.79 13.38
C VAL A 269 -18.19 -24.20 13.42
N ILE A 270 -19.04 -25.19 13.20
CA ILE A 270 -18.69 -26.60 13.12
C ILE A 270 -19.08 -27.08 11.72
N GLY A 271 -18.18 -27.77 11.03
CA GLY A 271 -18.43 -28.32 9.70
C GLY A 271 -18.19 -29.82 9.64
N ASP A 272 -19.11 -30.56 9.03
CA ASP A 272 -18.92 -31.96 8.66
C ASP A 272 -18.22 -32.04 7.30
N LEU A 273 -16.93 -32.40 7.36
CA LEU A 273 -16.03 -32.51 6.21
C LEU A 273 -15.86 -33.97 5.76
N SER A 274 -16.62 -34.92 6.34
CA SER A 274 -16.50 -36.35 6.03
C SER A 274 -16.78 -36.67 4.55
N SER A 275 -17.63 -35.89 3.88
CA SER A 275 -17.96 -36.03 2.46
C SER A 275 -16.76 -35.78 1.52
N LEU A 276 -15.71 -35.12 2.01
CA LEU A 276 -14.51 -34.77 1.25
C LEU A 276 -13.49 -35.91 1.13
N ASN A 277 -13.71 -37.04 1.81
CA ASN A 277 -12.71 -38.08 1.89
C ASN A 277 -13.33 -39.47 1.73
N LYS A 278 -12.80 -40.31 0.83
CA LYS A 278 -13.20 -41.72 0.68
C LYS A 278 -12.55 -42.65 1.69
N ILE A 279 -11.45 -42.23 2.32
CA ILE A 279 -10.70 -43.03 3.28
C ILE A 279 -11.40 -42.97 4.63
N THR A 280 -11.82 -44.13 5.14
CA THR A 280 -12.62 -44.27 6.37
C THR A 280 -12.02 -43.54 7.59
N HIS A 281 -10.70 -43.58 7.76
CA HIS A 281 -10.02 -42.91 8.86
C HIS A 281 -10.28 -41.38 8.86
N TYR A 282 -10.16 -40.75 7.70
CA TYR A 282 -10.40 -39.32 7.56
C TYR A 282 -11.90 -38.99 7.56
N LYS A 283 -12.78 -39.84 7.02
CA LYS A 283 -14.24 -39.66 7.14
C LYS A 283 -14.64 -39.44 8.60
N ILE A 284 -14.23 -40.34 9.49
CA ILE A 284 -14.56 -40.28 10.93
C ILE A 284 -13.89 -39.10 11.61
N ALA A 285 -12.60 -38.85 11.31
CA ALA A 285 -11.86 -37.76 11.96
C ALA A 285 -12.40 -36.37 11.59
N TYR A 286 -13.08 -36.26 10.46
CA TYR A 286 -13.57 -35.01 9.90
C TYR A 286 -15.07 -34.80 10.07
N GLU A 287 -15.74 -35.68 10.84
CA GLU A 287 -17.08 -35.46 11.35
C GLU A 287 -17.06 -34.31 12.38
N ASN A 288 -17.84 -33.26 12.14
CA ASN A 288 -18.06 -32.15 13.07
C ASN A 288 -16.78 -31.43 13.55
N LEU A 289 -15.97 -30.95 12.62
CA LEU A 289 -14.77 -30.18 12.94
C LEU A 289 -15.06 -28.71 13.20
N LYS A 290 -14.47 -28.16 14.26
CA LYS A 290 -14.55 -26.72 14.56
C LYS A 290 -13.67 -25.90 13.62
N ALA A 291 -14.23 -24.85 13.04
CA ALA A 291 -13.51 -23.91 12.20
C ALA A 291 -12.76 -22.84 13.03
N SER A 292 -11.68 -22.30 12.47
CA SER A 292 -11.03 -21.09 12.95
C SER A 292 -11.59 -19.88 12.19
N CYS A 293 -12.27 -18.95 12.89
CA CYS A 293 -12.93 -17.82 12.25
C CYS A 293 -12.23 -16.49 12.56
N ARG A 294 -12.13 -15.61 11.55
CA ARG A 294 -11.62 -14.23 11.67
C ARG A 294 -12.68 -13.24 11.20
N ASP A 295 -13.00 -12.26 12.04
CA ASP A 295 -13.92 -11.17 11.72
C ASP A 295 -13.33 -10.20 10.66
N LEU A 296 -14.13 -9.86 9.65
CA LEU A 296 -13.86 -8.91 8.58
C LEU A 296 -14.88 -7.76 8.57
N GLY A 297 -15.52 -7.46 9.71
CA GLY A 297 -16.47 -6.36 9.87
C GLY A 297 -17.92 -6.80 9.68
N GLY A 298 -18.35 -7.86 10.37
CA GLY A 298 -19.70 -8.43 10.28
C GLY A 298 -19.82 -9.61 9.31
N VAL A 299 -18.74 -9.95 8.63
CA VAL A 299 -18.57 -11.21 7.89
C VAL A 299 -17.31 -11.88 8.42
N HIS A 300 -17.42 -13.13 8.82
CA HIS A 300 -16.34 -13.94 9.33
C HIS A 300 -15.80 -14.87 8.24
N LEU A 301 -14.48 -14.85 8.03
CA LEU A 301 -13.78 -15.87 7.27
C LEU A 301 -13.48 -17.04 8.19
N CYS A 302 -14.17 -18.17 7.98
CA CYS A 302 -13.99 -19.40 8.74
C CYS A 302 -13.19 -20.41 7.92
N GLN A 303 -12.18 -21.01 8.55
CA GLN A 303 -11.26 -21.94 7.89
C GLN A 303 -11.00 -23.21 8.69
N TRP A 304 -10.89 -24.34 7.98
CA TRP A 304 -10.29 -25.57 8.47
C TRP A 304 -8.92 -25.72 7.81
N ASN A 305 -7.87 -25.82 8.62
CA ASN A 305 -6.51 -25.94 8.12
C ASN A 305 -6.05 -27.39 8.11
N ASP A 306 -5.10 -27.69 7.24
CA ASP A 306 -4.39 -28.98 7.23
C ASP A 306 -5.32 -30.20 7.03
N VAL A 307 -6.25 -30.08 6.10
CA VAL A 307 -7.22 -31.14 5.76
C VAL A 307 -6.69 -32.03 4.64
N TYR A 308 -6.90 -33.34 4.78
CA TYR A 308 -6.60 -34.34 3.77
C TYR A 308 -7.82 -34.54 2.88
N LEU A 309 -7.69 -34.32 1.58
CA LEU A 309 -8.76 -34.29 0.60
C LEU A 309 -8.63 -35.49 -0.34
N PHE A 310 -9.54 -36.45 -0.27
CA PHE A 310 -9.56 -37.64 -1.14
C PHE A 310 -10.98 -37.92 -1.61
N PRO A 311 -11.57 -37.06 -2.45
CA PRO A 311 -12.99 -37.10 -2.72
C PRO A 311 -13.39 -38.39 -3.44
N GLU A 312 -14.55 -38.94 -3.06
CA GLU A 312 -15.19 -40.07 -3.75
C GLU A 312 -15.87 -39.60 -5.06
N GLN A 313 -16.30 -38.32 -5.07
CA GLN A 313 -17.03 -37.67 -6.15
C GLN A 313 -16.55 -36.23 -6.35
N ALA A 314 -16.67 -35.73 -7.57
CA ALA A 314 -16.26 -34.39 -8.00
C ALA A 314 -17.09 -33.25 -7.36
N SER A 315 -18.18 -33.53 -6.67
CA SER A 315 -19.03 -32.50 -6.06
C SER A 315 -19.76 -33.04 -4.85
N GLY A 316 -20.07 -32.16 -3.91
CA GLY A 316 -20.82 -32.52 -2.71
C GLY A 316 -21.23 -31.29 -1.91
N GLN A 317 -21.56 -31.52 -0.63
CA GLN A 317 -21.90 -30.46 0.31
C GLN A 317 -21.14 -30.69 1.63
N ILE A 318 -20.84 -29.58 2.30
CA ILE A 318 -20.31 -29.54 3.67
C ILE A 318 -21.44 -28.98 4.54
N ASP A 319 -21.88 -29.78 5.50
CA ASP A 319 -22.91 -29.38 6.45
C ASP A 319 -22.28 -28.56 7.57
N LEU A 320 -22.84 -27.39 7.85
CA LEU A 320 -22.36 -26.41 8.81
C LEU A 320 -23.38 -26.22 9.91
N SER A 321 -22.94 -26.31 11.16
CA SER A 321 -23.68 -25.86 12.33
C SER A 321 -23.03 -24.60 12.87
N ILE A 322 -23.78 -23.49 12.82
CA ILE A 322 -23.28 -22.14 13.08
C ILE A 322 -24.00 -21.58 14.30
N LYS A 323 -23.22 -21.03 15.24
CA LYS A 323 -23.73 -20.45 16.48
C LYS A 323 -23.16 -19.05 16.71
N ASP A 324 -24.02 -18.12 17.05
CA ASP A 324 -23.63 -16.76 17.44
C ASP A 324 -23.43 -16.61 18.97
N GLY A 325 -22.98 -15.43 19.39
CA GLY A 325 -22.75 -15.08 20.79
C GLY A 325 -24.02 -14.84 21.61
N ALA A 326 -25.18 -14.67 20.97
CA ALA A 326 -26.49 -14.59 21.61
C ALA A 326 -27.12 -15.99 21.83
N GLY A 327 -26.55 -17.02 21.22
CA GLY A 327 -26.98 -18.40 21.32
C GLY A 327 -27.94 -18.86 20.22
N ASN A 328 -28.15 -18.05 19.17
CA ASN A 328 -28.91 -18.49 18.00
C ASN A 328 -28.08 -19.50 17.20
N ASN A 329 -28.74 -20.52 16.67
CA ASN A 329 -28.10 -21.61 15.93
C ASN A 329 -28.75 -21.74 14.55
N ALA A 330 -27.93 -21.95 13.52
CA ALA A 330 -28.38 -22.20 12.16
C ALA A 330 -27.60 -23.38 11.57
N ASP A 331 -28.32 -24.35 11.04
CA ASP A 331 -27.75 -25.45 10.26
C ASP A 331 -27.93 -25.16 8.77
N GLN A 332 -26.83 -25.09 8.03
CA GLN A 332 -26.76 -24.72 6.61
C GLN A 332 -25.75 -25.60 5.90
N SER A 333 -25.93 -25.82 4.59
CA SER A 333 -24.99 -26.61 3.79
C SER A 333 -24.35 -25.73 2.73
N VAL A 334 -23.03 -25.83 2.56
CA VAL A 334 -22.28 -25.16 1.50
C VAL A 334 -21.84 -26.18 0.45
N PRO A 335 -22.16 -26.00 -0.84
CA PRO A 335 -21.73 -26.93 -1.87
C PRO A 335 -20.23 -26.78 -2.16
N PHE A 336 -19.66 -27.80 -2.77
CA PHE A 336 -18.35 -27.76 -3.40
C PHE A 336 -18.33 -28.54 -4.71
N SER A 337 -17.45 -28.12 -5.62
CA SER A 337 -17.17 -28.77 -6.90
C SER A 337 -15.66 -28.73 -7.19
N LEU A 338 -15.12 -29.90 -7.50
CA LEU A 338 -13.73 -30.17 -7.81
C LEU A 338 -13.67 -31.03 -9.06
N GLN A 339 -12.82 -30.69 -10.01
CA GLN A 339 -12.68 -31.48 -11.23
C GLN A 339 -11.70 -32.64 -11.02
N LEU A 340 -12.13 -33.86 -11.37
CA LEU A 340 -11.28 -35.05 -11.28
C LEU A 340 -10.38 -35.14 -12.51
N ASP A 341 -9.05 -35.10 -12.31
CA ASP A 341 -8.06 -35.31 -13.36
C ASP A 341 -7.00 -36.32 -12.96
N ASN A 342 -6.96 -37.44 -13.68
CA ASN A 342 -6.05 -38.56 -13.43
C ASN A 342 -5.14 -38.85 -14.63
N GLN A 343 -5.17 -38.00 -15.66
CA GLN A 343 -4.41 -38.22 -16.87
C GLN A 343 -3.01 -37.64 -16.68
N LYS A 344 -1.97 -38.46 -16.86
CA LYS A 344 -0.61 -37.95 -16.76
C LYS A 344 -0.28 -37.08 -17.97
N PRO A 345 0.29 -35.89 -17.77
CA PRO A 345 0.82 -35.09 -18.88
C PRO A 345 2.06 -35.74 -19.49
N SER A 346 2.20 -35.64 -20.83
CA SER A 346 3.34 -36.22 -21.57
C SER A 346 4.19 -35.14 -22.23
N ILE A 347 5.51 -35.18 -22.00
CA ILE A 347 6.48 -34.26 -22.59
C ILE A 347 6.70 -34.63 -24.05
N VAL A 348 6.42 -33.67 -24.93
CA VAL A 348 6.58 -33.77 -26.37
C VAL A 348 8.02 -33.41 -26.76
N SER A 349 8.54 -32.29 -26.27
CA SER A 349 9.92 -31.85 -26.56
C SER A 349 10.44 -30.84 -25.54
N ILE A 350 11.76 -30.80 -25.38
CA ILE A 350 12.48 -29.72 -24.68
C ILE A 350 13.44 -29.12 -25.71
N GLU A 351 13.26 -27.84 -26.01
CA GLU A 351 13.88 -27.16 -27.15
C GLU A 351 14.47 -25.81 -26.75
N SER A 352 15.49 -25.39 -27.49
CA SER A 352 16.03 -24.03 -27.52
C SER A 352 16.80 -23.92 -28.82
N ASN A 353 16.44 -22.93 -29.65
CA ASN A 353 17.14 -22.66 -30.91
C ASN A 353 17.42 -23.94 -31.73
N CYS A 354 16.37 -24.72 -32.04
CA CYS A 354 16.52 -26.03 -32.68
C CYS A 354 16.26 -25.99 -34.20
N ASN A 355 17.12 -26.66 -34.99
CA ASN A 355 16.95 -26.88 -36.43
C ASN A 355 17.31 -28.32 -36.80
N GLY A 356 16.46 -29.00 -37.56
CA GLY A 356 16.73 -30.36 -38.03
C GLY A 356 16.99 -31.39 -36.92
N GLY A 357 16.50 -31.13 -35.69
CA GLY A 357 16.71 -31.99 -34.51
C GLY A 357 17.95 -31.67 -33.66
N LEU A 358 18.78 -30.70 -34.07
CA LEU A 358 19.90 -30.20 -33.27
C LEU A 358 19.49 -28.89 -32.58
N CYS A 359 19.80 -28.76 -31.29
CA CYS A 359 19.46 -27.60 -30.47
C CYS A 359 20.73 -26.93 -29.93
N TYR A 360 20.75 -25.60 -29.88
CA TYR A 360 21.94 -24.82 -29.54
C TYR A 360 21.70 -23.88 -28.36
N LEU A 361 22.75 -23.64 -27.58
CA LEU A 361 22.74 -22.71 -26.46
C LEU A 361 23.94 -21.76 -26.51
N LYS A 362 23.68 -20.46 -26.39
CA LYS A 362 24.70 -19.42 -26.24
C LYS A 362 25.15 -19.26 -24.79
N GLU A 363 26.09 -18.35 -24.55
CA GLU A 363 26.66 -18.18 -23.20
C GLU A 363 25.64 -17.69 -22.16
N LYS A 364 24.78 -16.74 -22.54
CA LYS A 364 23.79 -16.11 -21.65
C LYS A 364 22.49 -15.82 -22.39
N ASN A 365 21.43 -15.56 -21.63
CA ASN A 365 20.13 -15.17 -22.17
C ASN A 365 19.54 -16.24 -23.11
N ASN A 366 19.68 -17.51 -22.74
CA ASN A 366 18.96 -18.59 -23.40
C ASN A 366 17.55 -18.68 -22.85
N THR A 367 16.60 -19.05 -23.72
CA THR A 367 15.23 -19.39 -23.34
C THR A 367 14.99 -20.84 -23.69
N LEU A 368 14.88 -21.70 -22.67
CA LEU A 368 14.43 -23.09 -22.86
C LEU A 368 12.91 -23.11 -22.92
N LYS A 369 12.34 -23.92 -23.81
CA LYS A 369 10.91 -24.18 -23.88
C LYS A 369 10.64 -25.68 -23.83
N MET A 370 9.64 -26.09 -23.06
CA MET A 370 9.17 -27.48 -23.00
C MET A 370 7.72 -27.54 -23.45
N LYS A 371 7.44 -28.38 -24.44
CA LYS A 371 6.09 -28.66 -24.94
C LYS A 371 5.53 -29.91 -24.29
N ILE A 372 4.31 -29.83 -23.78
CA ILE A 372 3.65 -30.87 -23.00
C ILE A 372 2.25 -31.10 -23.59
N SER A 373 1.90 -32.36 -23.86
CA SER A 373 0.56 -32.78 -24.24
C SER A 373 -0.22 -33.18 -22.99
N GLU A 374 -1.34 -32.50 -22.76
CA GLU A 374 -2.14 -32.62 -21.56
C GLU A 374 -3.59 -32.21 -21.91
N SER A 375 -4.56 -32.94 -21.36
CA SER A 375 -6.00 -32.83 -21.70
C SER A 375 -6.95 -32.62 -20.51
N GLY A 376 -6.42 -32.52 -19.29
CA GLY A 376 -7.13 -32.31 -18.03
C GLY A 376 -6.81 -30.95 -17.39
N SER A 377 -6.14 -30.98 -16.22
CA SER A 377 -5.93 -29.86 -15.30
C SER A 377 -4.94 -28.78 -15.78
N GLY A 378 -4.07 -29.11 -16.71
CA GLY A 378 -3.10 -28.16 -17.28
C GLY A 378 -2.02 -27.69 -16.31
N PHE A 379 -1.50 -26.47 -16.59
CA PHE A 379 -0.34 -25.88 -15.90
C PHE A 379 -0.53 -24.38 -15.63
N GLU A 380 -1.70 -23.97 -15.16
CA GLU A 380 -2.04 -22.57 -14.89
C GLU A 380 -1.60 -22.12 -13.49
N LYS A 381 -1.46 -23.07 -12.55
CA LYS A 381 -1.16 -22.75 -11.15
C LYS A 381 0.34 -22.55 -10.92
N ALA A 382 0.73 -21.32 -10.64
CA ALA A 382 2.11 -20.98 -10.27
C ALA A 382 2.30 -20.67 -8.79
N ILE A 383 3.39 -21.16 -8.21
CA ILE A 383 3.86 -20.88 -6.84
C ILE A 383 4.72 -19.61 -6.81
N LEU A 384 4.80 -18.97 -5.65
CA LEU A 384 5.76 -17.89 -5.42
C LEU A 384 7.02 -18.45 -4.76
N ILE A 385 8.13 -18.43 -5.48
CA ILE A 385 9.47 -18.77 -4.94
C ILE A 385 10.28 -17.48 -4.93
N ASN A 386 10.74 -17.05 -3.74
CA ASN A 386 11.49 -15.79 -3.57
C ASN A 386 10.77 -14.56 -4.17
N GLY A 387 9.43 -14.55 -4.14
CA GLY A 387 8.61 -13.48 -4.72
C GLY A 387 8.42 -13.53 -6.24
N GLN A 388 8.92 -14.57 -6.91
CA GLN A 388 8.73 -14.80 -8.35
C GLN A 388 7.73 -15.91 -8.61
N LYS A 389 6.86 -15.70 -9.61
CA LYS A 389 5.90 -16.69 -10.09
C LYS A 389 6.64 -17.83 -10.78
N LYS A 390 6.41 -19.07 -10.37
CA LYS A 390 7.07 -20.29 -10.88
C LYS A 390 6.06 -21.44 -11.01
N TYR A 391 6.20 -22.31 -11.98
CA TYR A 391 5.25 -23.41 -12.22
C TYR A 391 5.83 -24.76 -11.80
N PHE A 392 4.98 -25.74 -11.45
CA PHE A 392 5.39 -27.09 -11.02
C PHE A 392 5.92 -27.97 -12.16
N VAL A 393 6.55 -27.33 -13.15
CA VAL A 393 7.24 -27.97 -14.26
C VAL A 393 8.69 -27.58 -14.12
N GLY A 394 9.57 -28.55 -13.85
CA GLY A 394 10.97 -28.27 -13.52
C GLY A 394 11.96 -28.98 -14.45
N LEU A 395 13.11 -28.35 -14.66
CA LEU A 395 14.26 -28.94 -15.34
C LEU A 395 15.46 -29.01 -14.40
N ASN A 396 16.25 -30.07 -14.53
CA ASN A 396 17.57 -30.16 -13.96
C ASN A 396 18.58 -29.61 -14.97
N LEU A 397 19.19 -28.47 -14.62
CA LEU A 397 20.10 -27.73 -15.50
C LEU A 397 21.56 -27.74 -15.00
N GLY A 398 21.88 -28.59 -14.02
CA GLY A 398 23.22 -28.62 -13.41
C GLY A 398 24.35 -28.96 -14.40
N GLN A 399 24.05 -29.64 -15.51
CA GLN A 399 25.05 -29.88 -16.57
C GLN A 399 25.37 -28.63 -17.39
N LEU A 400 24.44 -27.69 -17.54
CA LEU A 400 24.64 -26.43 -18.25
C LEU A 400 25.50 -25.49 -17.40
N ASN A 401 25.16 -25.36 -16.11
CA ASN A 401 25.89 -24.56 -15.14
C ASN A 401 25.65 -25.12 -13.73
N SER A 402 26.72 -25.32 -12.96
CA SER A 402 26.66 -25.95 -11.63
C SER A 402 25.92 -25.11 -10.58
N ILE A 403 25.65 -23.83 -10.86
CA ILE A 403 24.82 -23.00 -9.99
C ILE A 403 23.36 -23.43 -10.01
N TYR A 404 22.92 -24.04 -11.11
CA TYR A 404 21.56 -24.54 -11.26
C TYR A 404 21.48 -25.94 -10.68
N SER A 405 20.38 -26.20 -10.00
CA SER A 405 20.00 -27.56 -9.59
C SER A 405 18.69 -27.90 -10.28
N LYS A 406 17.59 -27.72 -9.56
CA LYS A 406 16.23 -27.80 -10.06
C LYS A 406 15.69 -26.40 -10.29
N GLU A 407 15.43 -26.08 -11.55
CA GLU A 407 14.83 -24.81 -11.96
C GLU A 407 13.38 -25.03 -12.37
N TRP A 408 12.46 -24.36 -11.67
CA TRP A 408 11.05 -24.33 -12.02
C TRP A 408 10.80 -23.34 -13.16
N ALA A 409 9.86 -23.68 -14.04
CA ALA A 409 9.48 -22.85 -15.18
C ALA A 409 9.04 -21.45 -14.72
N ASP A 410 9.44 -20.44 -15.46
CA ASP A 410 9.04 -19.04 -15.27
C ASP A 410 7.59 -18.81 -15.69
N ASP A 411 7.20 -19.41 -16.82
CA ASP A 411 5.90 -19.24 -17.44
C ASP A 411 5.42 -20.56 -18.06
N CYS A 412 4.11 -20.80 -18.07
CA CYS A 412 3.47 -21.87 -18.83
C CYS A 412 2.22 -21.32 -19.52
N ALA A 413 2.05 -21.60 -20.80
CA ALA A 413 0.92 -21.14 -21.60
C ALA A 413 0.46 -22.23 -22.59
N LYS A 414 -0.82 -22.23 -22.95
CA LYS A 414 -1.37 -23.18 -23.92
C LYS A 414 -1.27 -22.60 -25.34
N GLU A 415 -0.51 -23.28 -26.20
CA GLU A 415 -0.23 -22.92 -27.60
C GLU A 415 -0.49 -24.14 -28.51
N ASP A 416 -1.31 -23.99 -29.55
CA ASP A 416 -1.60 -25.07 -30.53
C ASP A 416 -2.02 -26.41 -29.91
N ASN A 417 -2.89 -26.38 -28.88
CA ASN A 417 -3.33 -27.54 -28.07
C ASN A 417 -2.24 -28.26 -27.27
N LEU A 418 -1.05 -27.67 -27.12
CA LEU A 418 0.00 -28.12 -26.21
C LEU A 418 0.25 -27.05 -25.15
N TRP A 419 0.74 -27.46 -23.99
CA TRP A 419 1.28 -26.53 -23.01
C TRP A 419 2.76 -26.26 -23.30
N THR A 420 3.14 -25.01 -23.45
CA THR A 420 4.52 -24.56 -23.57
C THR A 420 4.95 -23.88 -22.27
N CYS A 421 5.93 -24.46 -21.60
CA CYS A 421 6.58 -23.87 -20.42
C CYS A 421 7.96 -23.30 -20.76
N TYR A 422 8.34 -22.18 -20.14
CA TYR A 422 9.55 -21.43 -20.46
C TYR A 422 10.48 -21.27 -19.25
N TRP A 423 11.78 -21.28 -19.51
CA TRP A 423 12.83 -20.87 -18.59
C TRP A 423 13.69 -19.81 -19.27
N HIS A 424 13.71 -18.60 -18.72
CA HIS A 424 14.39 -17.44 -19.30
C HIS A 424 15.75 -17.23 -18.65
N ASN A 425 16.62 -16.49 -19.34
CA ASN A 425 17.92 -16.05 -18.82
C ASN A 425 18.84 -17.18 -18.33
N ILE A 426 18.78 -18.33 -18.99
CA ILE A 426 19.64 -19.47 -18.64
C ILE A 426 21.08 -19.22 -19.14
N GLU A 427 22.04 -19.29 -18.22
CA GLU A 427 23.47 -19.14 -18.50
C GLU A 427 24.18 -20.50 -18.66
N VAL A 428 25.15 -20.58 -19.58
CA VAL A 428 25.90 -21.82 -19.83
C VAL A 428 27.38 -21.63 -19.51
N ALA A 429 27.86 -22.38 -18.51
CA ALA A 429 29.25 -22.32 -18.06
C ALA A 429 30.19 -23.22 -18.87
N LYS A 430 29.67 -24.21 -19.61
CA LYS A 430 30.47 -25.15 -20.40
C LYS A 430 31.17 -24.50 -21.59
N ASN A 431 32.19 -25.16 -22.12
CA ASN A 431 32.98 -24.66 -23.24
C ASN A 431 32.21 -24.78 -24.57
N HIS A 432 32.49 -23.90 -25.53
CA HIS A 432 31.96 -24.01 -26.90
C HIS A 432 32.32 -25.38 -27.50
N GLY A 433 31.37 -25.99 -28.23
CA GLY A 433 31.42 -27.35 -28.77
C GLY A 433 31.05 -28.46 -27.78
N SER A 434 30.74 -28.15 -26.52
CA SER A 434 30.35 -29.17 -25.54
C SER A 434 28.88 -29.60 -25.73
N PHE A 435 28.60 -30.87 -25.48
CA PHE A 435 27.24 -31.39 -25.34
C PHE A 435 26.78 -31.28 -23.88
N VAL A 436 25.58 -30.73 -23.67
CA VAL A 436 24.96 -30.58 -22.35
C VAL A 436 23.52 -31.05 -22.38
N LYS A 437 23.03 -31.60 -21.27
CA LYS A 437 21.64 -32.08 -21.17
C LYS A 437 20.81 -31.27 -20.20
N ALA A 438 19.55 -31.02 -20.56
CA ALA A 438 18.50 -30.63 -19.64
C ALA A 438 17.56 -31.83 -19.45
N SER A 439 17.34 -32.24 -18.21
CA SER A 439 16.45 -33.35 -17.88
C SER A 439 15.26 -32.92 -17.03
N LEU A 440 14.17 -33.69 -17.07
CA LEU A 440 13.00 -33.46 -16.23
C LEU A 440 13.39 -33.54 -14.76
N ALA A 441 13.03 -32.51 -13.99
CA ALA A 441 13.26 -32.51 -12.55
C ALA A 441 12.20 -33.35 -11.83
N GLU A 442 12.62 -34.07 -10.78
CA GLU A 442 11.73 -34.82 -9.90
C GLU A 442 10.66 -33.91 -9.27
N GLY A 443 9.42 -34.40 -9.14
CA GLY A 443 8.30 -33.62 -8.60
C GLY A 443 7.71 -32.61 -9.58
N SER A 444 8.03 -32.71 -10.87
CA SER A 444 7.28 -32.02 -11.91
C SER A 444 5.91 -32.68 -12.07
N GLN A 445 4.84 -31.88 -12.02
CA GLN A 445 3.45 -32.34 -12.02
C GLN A 445 2.51 -31.29 -12.65
N ASP A 446 1.34 -31.75 -13.11
CA ASP A 446 0.23 -30.87 -13.49
C ASP A 446 -0.48 -30.25 -12.27
N ASP A 447 -1.52 -29.47 -12.54
CA ASP A 447 -2.31 -28.77 -11.54
C ASP A 447 -3.21 -29.68 -10.67
N ALA A 448 -3.36 -30.96 -11.04
CA ALA A 448 -4.03 -32.02 -10.29
C ALA A 448 -3.07 -32.91 -9.48
N GLY A 449 -1.76 -32.78 -9.71
CA GLY A 449 -0.69 -33.53 -9.03
C GLY A 449 -0.23 -34.79 -9.75
N ASN A 450 -0.61 -35.00 -11.01
CA ASN A 450 -0.11 -36.10 -11.83
C ASN A 450 1.31 -35.77 -12.33
N ALA A 451 2.25 -36.70 -12.10
CA ALA A 451 3.64 -36.53 -12.53
C ALA A 451 3.79 -36.59 -14.07
N LEU A 452 4.69 -35.78 -14.62
CA LEU A 452 5.00 -35.77 -16.05
C LEU A 452 5.72 -37.06 -16.49
N GLU A 453 5.41 -37.53 -17.69
CA GLU A 453 6.08 -38.64 -18.37
C GLU A 453 6.50 -38.28 -19.80
N GLY A 454 7.14 -39.18 -20.56
CA GLY A 454 7.55 -38.92 -21.96
C GLY A 454 9.04 -38.62 -22.11
N VAL A 455 9.40 -37.60 -22.89
CA VAL A 455 10.82 -37.21 -23.12
C VAL A 455 11.43 -36.67 -21.83
N LEU A 456 12.31 -37.46 -21.20
CA LEU A 456 12.89 -37.12 -19.90
C LEU A 456 14.16 -36.28 -20.00
N GLU A 457 14.80 -36.19 -21.17
CA GLU A 457 15.99 -35.35 -21.38
C GLU A 457 16.12 -34.89 -22.83
N SER A 458 16.77 -33.75 -23.02
CA SER A 458 17.15 -33.22 -24.34
C SER A 458 18.60 -32.74 -24.31
N GLU A 459 19.30 -32.91 -25.43
CA GLU A 459 20.72 -32.59 -25.60
C GLU A 459 20.89 -31.30 -26.40
N PHE A 460 21.83 -30.46 -25.97
CA PHE A 460 22.14 -29.17 -26.56
C PHE A 460 23.63 -29.04 -26.84
N ILE A 461 23.96 -28.35 -27.93
CA ILE A 461 25.33 -28.01 -28.31
C ILE A 461 25.60 -26.58 -27.84
N VAL A 462 26.68 -26.40 -27.06
CA VAL A 462 27.07 -25.09 -26.55
C VAL A 462 27.85 -24.33 -27.61
N ASP A 463 27.37 -23.13 -27.95
CA ASP A 463 27.98 -22.29 -28.96
C ASP A 463 28.05 -20.82 -28.52
N LYS A 464 29.27 -20.40 -28.15
CA LYS A 464 29.55 -19.07 -27.59
C LYS A 464 30.15 -18.09 -28.60
N LYS A 465 30.38 -18.52 -29.84
CA LYS A 465 31.02 -17.69 -30.87
C LYS A 465 29.93 -17.26 -31.85
N GLY A 466 30.00 -16.03 -32.31
CA GLY A 466 29.15 -15.59 -33.42
C GLY A 466 29.87 -15.66 -34.76
N PRO A 467 29.15 -15.39 -35.86
CA PRO A 467 29.69 -15.54 -37.21
C PRO A 467 30.90 -14.65 -37.48
N ILE A 468 31.93 -15.20 -38.13
CA ILE A 468 33.13 -14.45 -38.50
C ILE A 468 33.10 -14.16 -40.01
N VAL A 469 33.13 -12.88 -40.39
CA VAL A 469 33.24 -12.49 -41.81
C VAL A 469 34.66 -12.73 -42.32
N LYS A 470 34.82 -13.64 -43.29
CA LYS A 470 36.11 -13.90 -43.97
C LYS A 470 36.31 -13.01 -45.18
N GLU A 471 35.26 -12.85 -45.97
CA GLU A 471 35.29 -12.10 -47.21
C GLU A 471 33.94 -11.39 -47.42
N ALA A 472 34.00 -10.17 -47.93
CA ALA A 472 32.82 -9.40 -48.31
C ALA A 472 33.07 -8.77 -49.69
N THR A 473 32.18 -9.05 -50.63
CA THR A 473 32.24 -8.57 -52.01
C THR A 473 30.95 -7.84 -52.35
N ILE A 474 31.09 -6.76 -53.14
CA ILE A 474 29.99 -5.90 -53.60
C ILE A 474 30.19 -5.65 -55.11
N ASN A 475 29.18 -5.82 -55.97
CA ASN A 475 29.37 -5.69 -57.44
C ASN A 475 29.71 -4.25 -57.84
N SER A 476 30.59 -3.96 -58.83
CA SER A 476 31.37 -4.86 -59.71
C SER A 476 32.61 -4.19 -60.33
N GLY A 477 33.76 -4.88 -60.33
CA GLY A 477 34.84 -4.76 -61.32
C GLY A 477 36.03 -3.87 -60.95
N GLU A 478 37.17 -4.49 -60.63
CA GLU A 478 38.59 -4.01 -60.51
C GLU A 478 38.88 -2.69 -59.73
N PHE A 479 37.90 -1.82 -59.51
CA PHE A 479 38.08 -0.42 -59.15
C PHE A 479 37.27 0.04 -57.92
N GLY A 480 36.46 -0.84 -57.30
CA GLY A 480 35.94 -0.64 -55.94
C GLY A 480 34.82 0.41 -55.74
N TYR A 481 34.06 0.75 -56.79
CA TYR A 481 32.95 1.72 -56.70
C TYR A 481 31.64 1.21 -57.31
N LEU A 482 30.53 1.84 -56.93
CA LEU A 482 29.17 1.60 -57.40
C LEU A 482 28.74 2.65 -58.43
N LEU A 483 28.03 2.24 -59.49
CA LEU A 483 27.50 3.17 -60.49
C LEU A 483 26.02 3.48 -60.24
N GLN A 484 25.67 4.75 -60.37
CA GLN A 484 24.27 5.18 -60.25
C GLN A 484 23.37 4.45 -61.25
N GLY A 485 22.26 3.88 -60.75
CA GLY A 485 21.24 3.21 -61.56
C GLY A 485 21.41 1.70 -61.70
N GLU A 486 22.51 1.12 -61.19
CA GLU A 486 22.65 -0.33 -61.06
C GLU A 486 22.00 -0.83 -59.76
N GLY A 487 21.75 -2.14 -59.70
CA GLY A 487 21.31 -2.80 -58.47
C GLY A 487 22.48 -3.25 -57.62
N LEU A 488 22.34 -3.11 -56.30
CA LEU A 488 23.37 -3.52 -55.36
C LEU A 488 23.45 -5.06 -55.30
N ASN A 489 24.64 -5.63 -55.42
CA ASN A 489 24.86 -7.05 -55.19
C ASN A 489 25.91 -7.20 -54.10
N ILE A 490 25.67 -8.06 -53.11
CA ILE A 490 26.58 -8.31 -51.99
C ILE A 490 26.72 -9.81 -51.82
N LYS A 491 27.96 -10.28 -51.68
CA LYS A 491 28.30 -11.65 -51.30
C LYS A 491 29.22 -11.65 -50.10
N LEU A 492 28.77 -12.28 -49.02
CA LEU A 492 29.54 -12.51 -47.80
C LEU A 492 29.95 -13.98 -47.71
N VAL A 493 31.21 -14.23 -47.34
CA VAL A 493 31.72 -15.54 -46.94
C VAL A 493 32.01 -15.49 -45.44
N LEU A 494 31.36 -16.38 -44.69
CA LEU A 494 31.38 -16.44 -43.23
C LEU A 494 32.00 -17.75 -42.75
N GLU A 495 32.78 -17.72 -41.68
CA GLU A 495 33.17 -18.90 -40.90
C GLU A 495 32.22 -19.04 -39.71
N GLU A 496 31.47 -20.14 -39.67
CA GLU A 496 30.50 -20.45 -38.62
C GLU A 496 30.17 -21.96 -38.62
N ASP A 497 29.96 -22.55 -37.45
CA ASP A 497 29.64 -23.97 -37.26
C ASP A 497 28.12 -24.23 -37.24
N SER A 498 27.29 -23.18 -37.16
CA SER A 498 25.83 -23.22 -37.21
C SER A 498 25.22 -22.38 -38.35
N PRO A 499 23.96 -22.64 -38.78
CA PRO A 499 23.32 -21.84 -39.83
C PRO A 499 23.22 -20.35 -39.48
N VAL A 500 23.48 -19.47 -40.45
CA VAL A 500 23.47 -18.00 -40.25
C VAL A 500 22.29 -17.34 -40.98
N LEU A 501 21.63 -16.42 -40.28
CA LEU A 501 20.69 -15.44 -40.82
C LEU A 501 21.40 -14.09 -40.95
N ALA A 502 21.34 -13.47 -42.13
CA ALA A 502 21.90 -12.16 -42.37
C ALA A 502 20.80 -11.12 -42.64
N ILE A 503 20.91 -9.96 -42.01
CA ILE A 503 19.97 -8.84 -42.12
C ILE A 503 20.73 -7.60 -42.59
N GLY A 504 20.55 -7.26 -43.87
CA GLY A 504 21.21 -6.11 -44.48
C GLY A 504 20.44 -4.80 -44.33
N ARG A 505 21.14 -3.75 -43.92
CA ARG A 505 20.66 -2.36 -43.81
C ARG A 505 21.46 -1.46 -44.74
N PHE A 506 20.86 -1.11 -45.87
CA PHE A 506 21.55 -0.49 -47.00
C PHE A 506 21.11 0.96 -47.27
N GLY A 507 20.48 1.63 -46.30
CA GLY A 507 19.89 2.97 -46.49
C GLY A 507 20.87 4.07 -46.90
N GLY A 508 22.17 3.90 -46.67
CA GLY A 508 23.21 4.82 -47.18
C GLY A 508 23.58 4.61 -48.64
N VAL A 509 23.21 3.46 -49.23
CA VAL A 509 23.65 2.99 -50.55
C VAL A 509 22.49 2.86 -51.55
N ILE A 510 21.29 2.49 -51.10
CA ILE A 510 20.10 2.32 -51.96
C ILE A 510 18.89 3.11 -51.44
N ASN A 511 17.99 3.50 -52.35
CA ASN A 511 16.79 4.28 -52.04
C ASN A 511 15.62 3.45 -51.44
N GLU A 512 15.72 2.12 -51.41
CA GLU A 512 14.61 1.21 -51.13
C GLU A 512 14.87 0.35 -49.89
N GLY A 513 13.90 0.30 -48.97
CA GLY A 513 13.89 -0.66 -47.84
C GLY A 513 15.03 -0.48 -46.83
N GLN A 514 14.77 -0.75 -45.55
CA GLN A 514 15.80 -0.64 -44.50
C GLN A 514 16.31 -2.00 -44.01
N ASN A 515 15.56 -3.10 -44.21
CA ASN A 515 15.91 -4.43 -43.69
C ASN A 515 15.70 -5.51 -44.76
N PHE A 516 16.79 -6.14 -45.20
CA PHE A 516 16.78 -7.23 -46.18
C PHE A 516 17.29 -8.51 -45.54
N GLN A 517 16.38 -9.43 -45.21
CA GLN A 517 16.71 -10.70 -44.56
C GLN A 517 17.06 -11.79 -45.59
N LYS A 518 18.12 -12.56 -45.31
CA LYS A 518 18.56 -13.68 -46.15
C LYS A 518 19.19 -14.78 -45.30
N GLY A 519 18.72 -16.02 -45.46
CA GLY A 519 19.41 -17.20 -44.92
C GLY A 519 20.66 -17.52 -45.76
N CYS A 520 21.77 -17.81 -45.09
CA CYS A 520 23.04 -18.11 -45.74
C CYS A 520 23.14 -19.60 -46.09
N ALA A 521 23.65 -19.91 -47.28
CA ALA A 521 23.81 -21.28 -47.74
C ALA A 521 25.17 -21.83 -47.26
N SER A 522 25.19 -23.05 -46.72
CA SER A 522 26.45 -23.72 -46.36
C SER A 522 27.26 -24.06 -47.63
N SER A 523 28.52 -23.63 -47.65
CA SER A 523 29.53 -23.94 -48.67
C SER A 523 30.30 -25.22 -48.29
N ASN A 524 30.65 -25.35 -47.00
CA ASN A 524 31.23 -26.54 -46.39
C ASN A 524 30.82 -26.61 -44.89
N LYS A 525 31.40 -27.53 -44.10
CA LYS A 525 31.01 -27.75 -42.69
C LYS A 525 31.09 -26.52 -41.77
N SER A 526 32.01 -25.58 -42.04
CA SER A 526 32.23 -24.40 -41.18
C SER A 526 32.23 -23.09 -41.98
N GLU A 527 31.63 -23.08 -43.18
CA GLU A 527 31.62 -21.92 -44.07
C GLU A 527 30.24 -21.69 -44.69
N TYR A 528 29.74 -20.46 -44.58
CA TYR A 528 28.44 -20.03 -45.07
C TYR A 528 28.56 -18.86 -46.02
N ILE A 529 27.73 -18.86 -47.08
CA ILE A 529 27.70 -17.81 -48.09
C ILE A 529 26.32 -17.14 -48.08
N CYS A 530 26.31 -15.82 -47.90
CA CYS A 530 25.10 -15.00 -47.97
C CYS A 530 25.18 -14.11 -49.23
N GLU A 531 24.23 -14.27 -50.14
CA GLU A 531 24.19 -13.50 -51.40
C GLU A 531 22.88 -12.72 -51.55
N TRP A 532 23.00 -11.41 -51.76
CA TRP A 532 21.94 -10.54 -52.25
C TRP A 532 22.28 -10.13 -53.67
N ASN A 533 21.34 -10.33 -54.59
CA ASN A 533 21.52 -10.01 -55.99
C ASN A 533 20.51 -8.93 -56.40
N ASN A 534 21.01 -7.86 -57.01
CA ASN A 534 20.24 -6.78 -57.62
C ASN A 534 19.20 -6.17 -56.66
N ILE A 535 19.61 -5.80 -55.44
CA ILE A 535 18.74 -5.22 -54.42
C ILE A 535 18.67 -3.68 -54.54
N GLY A 536 17.47 -3.17 -54.77
CA GLY A 536 17.19 -1.73 -54.86
C GLY A 536 17.95 -1.00 -55.96
N SER A 537 17.80 0.33 -56.01
CA SER A 537 18.54 1.21 -56.91
C SER A 537 19.56 2.04 -56.14
N ILE A 538 20.81 2.06 -56.60
CA ILE A 538 21.90 2.85 -55.99
C ILE A 538 21.54 4.34 -55.94
N VAL A 539 21.80 4.98 -54.79
CA VAL A 539 21.51 6.41 -54.58
C VAL A 539 22.30 7.31 -55.56
N PRO A 540 21.78 8.50 -55.95
CA PRO A 540 22.49 9.39 -56.86
C PRO A 540 23.86 9.84 -56.32
N GLY A 541 24.90 9.73 -57.17
CA GLY A 541 26.30 10.08 -56.86
C GLY A 541 26.69 11.54 -57.17
N PRO A 542 27.95 11.94 -56.89
CA PRO A 542 29.05 11.11 -56.43
C PRO A 542 29.07 11.09 -54.90
N LEU A 543 29.10 9.91 -54.27
CA LEU A 543 29.13 9.79 -52.81
C LEU A 543 30.35 8.98 -52.39
N ILE A 544 31.26 9.61 -51.67
CA ILE A 544 32.44 8.94 -51.09
C ILE A 544 32.08 8.38 -49.71
N ASP A 545 32.53 7.17 -49.41
CA ASP A 545 32.31 6.46 -48.14
C ASP A 545 30.81 6.24 -47.78
N ALA A 546 29.99 5.75 -48.71
CA ALA A 546 28.60 5.39 -48.42
C ALA A 546 28.53 4.19 -47.47
N GLU A 547 28.00 4.39 -46.26
CA GLU A 547 27.94 3.36 -45.21
C GLU A 547 26.82 2.34 -45.44
N TYR A 548 27.12 1.07 -45.14
CA TYR A 548 26.13 0.01 -45.02
C TYR A 548 26.44 -0.92 -43.84
N GLU A 549 25.39 -1.52 -43.30
CA GLU A 549 25.45 -2.43 -42.15
C GLU A 549 24.80 -3.77 -42.49
N ILE A 550 25.37 -4.87 -42.02
CA ILE A 550 24.80 -6.21 -42.12
C ILE A 550 24.90 -6.88 -40.74
N GLU A 551 23.76 -7.20 -40.15
CA GLU A 551 23.68 -7.96 -38.90
C GLU A 551 23.66 -9.45 -39.23
N LEU A 552 24.60 -10.20 -38.65
CA LEU A 552 24.78 -11.64 -38.84
C LEU A 552 24.43 -12.36 -37.54
N ILE A 553 23.41 -13.20 -37.59
CA ILE A 553 22.88 -13.91 -36.43
C ILE A 553 23.04 -15.41 -36.68
N ASP A 554 23.84 -16.08 -35.86
CA ASP A 554 23.94 -17.54 -35.90
C ASP A 554 22.68 -18.21 -35.34
N PHE A 555 22.60 -19.53 -35.46
CA PHE A 555 21.43 -20.26 -35.01
C PHE A 555 21.32 -20.32 -33.47
N SER A 556 22.44 -20.16 -32.77
CA SER A 556 22.55 -20.08 -31.30
C SER A 556 22.06 -18.72 -30.76
N GLY A 557 21.90 -17.73 -31.64
CA GLY A 557 21.48 -16.37 -31.35
C GLY A 557 22.63 -15.44 -30.92
N ASN A 558 23.89 -15.77 -31.23
CA ASN A 558 25.00 -14.82 -31.20
C ASN A 558 24.92 -13.93 -32.45
N SER A 559 25.10 -12.62 -32.26
CA SER A 559 24.98 -11.63 -33.33
C SER A 559 26.28 -10.83 -33.49
N VAL A 560 26.67 -10.59 -34.73
CA VAL A 560 27.79 -9.73 -35.12
C VAL A 560 27.30 -8.71 -36.13
N ILE A 561 27.63 -7.44 -35.91
CA ILE A 561 27.32 -6.35 -36.84
C ILE A 561 28.55 -6.09 -37.72
N TYR A 562 28.40 -6.27 -39.03
CA TYR A 562 29.40 -5.97 -40.03
C TYR A 562 29.09 -4.62 -40.71
N ASN A 563 30.00 -3.66 -40.55
CA ASN A 563 29.88 -2.32 -41.14
C ASN A 563 31.01 -2.09 -42.14
N ASN A 564 30.70 -1.47 -43.28
CA ASN A 564 31.70 -1.06 -44.27
C ASN A 564 31.20 0.14 -45.09
N THR A 565 32.08 0.71 -45.91
CA THR A 565 31.79 1.82 -46.81
C THR A 565 32.06 1.45 -48.27
N VAL A 566 31.38 2.14 -49.18
CA VAL A 566 31.60 2.01 -50.62
C VAL A 566 31.46 3.36 -51.33
N ASP A 567 32.29 3.59 -52.35
CA ASP A 567 32.20 4.80 -53.15
C ASP A 567 31.14 4.65 -54.24
N ILE A 568 30.36 5.70 -54.49
CA ILE A 568 29.36 5.77 -55.56
C ILE A 568 29.82 6.82 -56.56
N VAL A 569 29.99 6.39 -57.81
CA VAL A 569 30.41 7.20 -58.95
C VAL A 569 29.21 7.48 -59.86
N GLU A 570 29.21 8.68 -60.45
CA GLU A 570 28.15 9.15 -61.35
C GLU A 570 28.27 8.52 -62.74
N ALA A 571 27.13 8.23 -63.36
CA ALA A 571 27.08 7.90 -64.78
C ALA A 571 27.22 9.17 -65.65
N GLU A 572 27.85 9.05 -66.82
CA GLU A 572 28.05 10.18 -67.75
C GLU A 572 26.70 10.81 -68.18
N GLY A 573 26.61 12.14 -68.12
CA GLY A 573 25.46 12.91 -68.61
C GLY A 573 24.38 13.26 -67.58
N LEU A 574 24.52 12.84 -66.32
CA LEU A 574 23.59 13.19 -65.24
C LEU A 574 23.98 14.50 -64.50
N PRO A 575 23.00 15.21 -63.89
CA PRO A 575 23.27 16.40 -63.08
C PRO A 575 24.11 16.04 -61.85
N LYS A 576 25.21 16.77 -61.67
CA LYS A 576 26.19 16.46 -60.63
C LYS A 576 25.69 16.82 -59.23
N ASN A 577 25.67 15.87 -58.29
CA ASN A 577 25.07 16.06 -56.96
C ASN A 577 26.09 16.23 -55.82
N TYR A 578 26.98 17.21 -55.98
CA TYR A 578 28.09 17.45 -55.04
C TYR A 578 27.66 17.93 -53.65
N TRP A 579 26.54 18.63 -53.58
CA TRP A 579 25.93 19.11 -52.35
C TRP A 579 24.51 18.58 -52.23
N ARG A 580 24.16 18.02 -51.09
CA ARG A 580 22.82 17.52 -50.81
C ARG A 580 22.27 18.13 -49.53
N MET A 581 20.95 18.16 -49.41
CA MET A 581 20.26 18.62 -48.21
C MET A 581 20.13 17.46 -47.23
N GLU A 582 20.76 17.57 -46.06
CA GLU A 582 20.65 16.57 -44.99
C GLU A 582 19.86 17.15 -43.82
N GLY A 583 18.54 17.03 -43.92
CA GLY A 583 17.58 17.58 -42.96
C GLY A 583 16.84 18.83 -43.46
N ASN A 584 16.08 19.46 -42.55
CA ASN A 584 15.20 20.58 -42.89
C ASN A 584 15.92 21.92 -42.79
N VAL A 585 15.55 22.87 -43.65
CA VAL A 585 16.00 24.27 -43.58
C VAL A 585 15.61 24.87 -42.22
N LEU A 586 16.58 25.42 -41.50
CA LEU A 586 16.34 26.06 -40.21
C LEU A 586 16.10 27.56 -40.40
N THR A 587 14.97 28.06 -39.90
CA THR A 587 14.61 29.48 -40.03
C THR A 587 14.92 30.27 -38.74
N ARG A 588 15.39 31.52 -38.90
CA ARG A 588 15.75 32.46 -37.82
C ARG A 588 15.23 33.87 -38.14
N PRO A 589 14.35 34.45 -37.30
CA PRO A 589 13.66 33.81 -36.17
C PRO A 589 12.82 32.61 -36.63
N ALA A 590 12.58 31.64 -35.73
CA ALA A 590 11.88 30.40 -36.07
C ALA A 590 10.41 30.62 -36.49
N ALA A 591 9.81 31.73 -36.07
CA ALA A 591 8.51 32.21 -36.49
C ALA A 591 8.44 33.74 -36.30
N ILE A 592 7.48 34.40 -36.95
CA ILE A 592 7.18 35.83 -36.76
C ILE A 592 5.76 36.01 -36.26
N SER A 593 5.55 36.96 -35.34
CA SER A 593 4.21 37.27 -34.82
C SER A 593 3.38 38.06 -35.86
N LYS A 594 2.09 37.71 -36.01
CA LYS A 594 1.11 38.48 -36.78
C LYS A 594 1.09 39.96 -36.39
N ASP A 595 1.25 40.25 -35.10
CA ASP A 595 1.32 41.61 -34.55
C ASP A 595 2.59 42.38 -34.93
N THR A 596 3.48 41.80 -35.72
CA THR A 596 4.73 42.43 -36.13
C THR A 596 4.92 42.44 -37.65
N LEU A 597 3.97 41.90 -38.41
CA LEU A 597 3.97 41.84 -39.88
C LEU A 597 3.78 43.19 -40.57
N PHE A 598 3.37 44.23 -39.84
CA PHE A 598 3.30 45.59 -40.38
C PHE A 598 4.68 46.24 -40.55
N LYS A 599 5.75 45.66 -39.99
CA LYS A 599 7.15 46.09 -40.19
C LYS A 599 7.95 45.01 -40.90
N SER A 600 8.83 45.43 -41.81
CA SER A 600 9.85 44.55 -42.40
C SER A 600 10.80 44.05 -41.30
N GLN A 601 11.06 42.75 -41.28
CA GLN A 601 11.97 42.10 -40.34
C GLN A 601 13.02 41.27 -41.07
N LYS A 602 14.25 41.27 -40.56
CA LYS A 602 15.34 40.45 -41.09
C LYS A 602 15.11 38.98 -40.76
N VAL A 603 15.28 38.12 -41.75
CA VAL A 603 15.15 36.66 -41.63
C VAL A 603 16.37 35.98 -42.25
N TYR A 604 16.76 34.86 -41.65
CA TYR A 604 17.86 34.02 -42.09
C TYR A 604 17.39 32.57 -42.17
N PHE A 605 17.75 31.89 -43.25
CA PHE A 605 17.50 30.47 -43.45
C PHE A 605 18.84 29.75 -43.54
N VAL A 606 19.08 28.80 -42.64
CA VAL A 606 20.27 27.94 -42.63
C VAL A 606 19.98 26.72 -43.50
N LEU A 607 20.78 26.54 -44.54
CA LEU A 607 20.68 25.38 -45.42
C LEU A 607 21.59 24.27 -44.87
N PRO A 608 21.05 23.09 -44.50
CA PRO A 608 21.84 21.94 -44.05
C PRO A 608 22.46 21.22 -45.26
N LEU A 609 23.32 21.93 -45.97
CA LEU A 609 24.05 21.38 -47.12
C LEU A 609 25.25 20.59 -46.63
N VAL A 610 25.31 19.32 -47.00
CA VAL A 610 26.47 18.46 -46.80
C VAL A 610 27.12 18.14 -48.14
N SER A 611 28.44 18.00 -48.13
CA SER A 611 29.20 17.62 -49.30
C SER A 611 29.16 16.12 -49.51
N SER A 612 28.85 15.67 -50.72
CA SER A 612 28.90 14.26 -51.12
C SER A 612 30.34 13.80 -51.48
N VAL A 613 31.30 14.73 -51.57
CA VAL A 613 32.70 14.48 -51.93
C VAL A 613 33.68 15.23 -51.00
N LYS A 614 34.91 14.70 -50.84
CA LYS A 614 35.96 15.30 -50.02
C LYS A 614 36.62 16.50 -50.71
N ASN A 615 37.18 17.43 -49.91
CA ASN A 615 37.93 18.61 -50.38
C ASN A 615 37.15 19.58 -51.30
N ILE A 616 35.83 19.62 -51.17
CA ILE A 616 34.99 20.58 -51.89
C ILE A 616 34.79 21.86 -51.08
N LYS A 617 34.78 22.99 -51.78
CA LYS A 617 34.41 24.30 -51.23
C LYS A 617 33.45 25.00 -52.16
N ILE A 618 32.48 25.72 -51.58
CA ILE A 618 31.61 26.62 -52.34
C ILE A 618 32.42 27.85 -52.73
N VAL A 619 32.49 28.14 -54.03
CA VAL A 619 33.08 29.37 -54.56
C VAL A 619 32.03 30.47 -54.65
N ASP A 620 30.84 30.12 -55.13
CA ASP A 620 29.73 31.04 -55.27
C ASP A 620 28.41 30.27 -55.14
N ALA A 621 27.40 30.93 -54.59
CA ALA A 621 26.08 30.37 -54.35
C ALA A 621 25.02 31.46 -54.55
N ILE A 622 24.17 31.28 -55.55
CA ILE A 622 23.22 32.30 -56.01
C ILE A 622 21.83 31.71 -56.13
N LEU A 623 20.82 32.42 -55.63
CA LEU A 623 19.41 32.16 -55.90
C LEU A 623 19.07 32.70 -57.30
N THR A 624 18.84 31.79 -58.24
CA THR A 624 18.59 32.12 -59.66
C THR A 624 17.12 32.42 -59.93
N SER A 625 16.22 31.73 -59.22
CA SER A 625 14.78 32.01 -59.23
C SER A 625 14.21 31.75 -57.84
N CYS A 626 13.24 32.57 -57.43
CA CYS A 626 12.48 32.39 -56.20
C CYS A 626 11.04 32.77 -56.46
N ALA A 627 10.11 31.87 -56.21
CA ALA A 627 8.68 32.08 -56.33
C ALA A 627 8.03 31.89 -54.95
N GLY A 628 7.23 32.87 -54.52
CA GLY A 628 6.58 32.82 -53.22
C GLY A 628 6.07 34.18 -52.77
N THR A 629 5.40 34.20 -51.62
CA THR A 629 4.73 35.39 -51.10
C THR A 629 5.35 35.84 -49.78
N GLY A 630 5.67 37.13 -49.68
CA GLY A 630 6.00 37.77 -48.41
C GLY A 630 7.48 37.84 -48.02
N LEU A 631 8.40 37.35 -48.86
CA LEU A 631 9.86 37.48 -48.66
C LEU A 631 10.52 38.34 -49.75
N GLU A 632 11.50 39.14 -49.33
CA GLU A 632 12.51 39.77 -50.18
C GLU A 632 13.86 39.16 -49.82
N LEU A 633 14.33 38.23 -50.65
CA LEU A 633 15.55 37.47 -50.41
C LEU A 633 16.75 38.12 -51.11
N ASN A 634 17.90 38.09 -50.45
CA ASN A 634 19.17 38.44 -51.06
C ASN A 634 19.57 37.33 -52.04
N LYS A 635 19.87 37.70 -53.29
CA LYS A 635 20.22 36.73 -54.35
C LYS A 635 21.53 36.00 -54.09
N ARG A 636 22.49 36.62 -53.41
CA ARG A 636 23.76 35.97 -53.02
C ARG A 636 23.65 35.40 -51.63
N ILE A 637 24.15 34.18 -51.47
CA ILE A 637 24.16 33.45 -50.20
C ILE A 637 25.44 33.78 -49.45
N ILE A 638 25.31 33.83 -48.12
CA ILE A 638 26.43 34.05 -47.22
C ILE A 638 26.94 32.69 -46.77
N ALA A 639 28.11 32.29 -47.25
CA ALA A 639 28.84 31.13 -46.75
C ALA A 639 29.82 31.59 -45.66
N THR A 640 29.71 31.00 -44.47
CA THR A 640 30.66 31.21 -43.36
C THR A 640 31.14 29.86 -42.85
N ASP A 641 32.16 29.85 -42.00
CA ASP A 641 32.63 28.63 -41.34
C ASP A 641 31.52 27.94 -40.49
N ASN A 642 30.47 28.69 -40.12
CA ASN A 642 29.35 28.22 -39.31
C ASN A 642 28.09 27.82 -40.11
N GLY A 643 28.16 27.79 -41.45
CA GLY A 643 27.06 27.35 -42.32
C GLY A 643 26.77 28.26 -43.50
N ILE A 644 25.79 27.84 -44.31
CA ILE A 644 25.36 28.49 -45.55
C ILE A 644 23.98 29.10 -45.31
N PHE A 645 23.89 30.42 -45.43
CA PHE A 645 22.69 31.17 -45.04
C PHE A 645 22.10 31.98 -46.19
N VAL A 646 20.80 31.80 -46.42
CA VAL A 646 20.01 32.75 -47.21
C VAL A 646 19.50 33.83 -46.26
N SER A 647 19.81 35.09 -46.53
CA SER A 647 19.29 36.22 -45.78
C SER A 647 18.23 36.96 -46.59
N GLY A 648 17.26 37.53 -45.91
CA GLY A 648 16.21 38.33 -46.53
C GLY A 648 15.44 39.16 -45.52
N GLN A 649 14.35 39.73 -45.98
CA GLN A 649 13.41 40.47 -45.15
C GLN A 649 11.98 40.11 -45.48
N THR A 650 11.07 40.26 -44.52
CA THR A 650 9.64 40.16 -44.79
C THR A 650 9.12 41.41 -45.52
N LYS A 651 8.19 41.24 -46.45
CA LYS A 651 7.47 42.37 -47.05
C LYS A 651 6.51 42.96 -45.99
N GLY A 652 6.60 44.26 -45.73
CA GLY A 652 5.67 44.93 -44.82
C GLY A 652 4.25 45.02 -45.39
N GLY A 653 3.23 44.96 -44.53
CA GLY A 653 1.83 45.12 -44.95
C GLY A 653 1.13 43.85 -45.42
N LEU A 654 1.70 42.68 -45.10
CA LEU A 654 1.08 41.38 -45.34
C LEU A 654 -0.06 41.16 -44.33
N GLY A 655 -1.32 41.33 -44.73
CA GLY A 655 -2.49 40.95 -43.92
C GLY A 655 -2.70 39.43 -43.86
N SER A 656 -3.44 38.94 -42.85
CA SER A 656 -4.02 37.58 -42.66
C SER A 656 -3.38 36.37 -43.37
N ILE A 657 -2.05 36.25 -43.37
CA ILE A 657 -1.33 35.05 -43.84
C ILE A 657 -0.81 34.23 -42.66
N ASN A 658 -0.84 32.90 -42.78
CA ASN A 658 -0.40 31.96 -41.73
C ASN A 658 1.02 31.43 -41.97
N GLU A 659 1.53 31.52 -43.19
CA GLU A 659 2.88 31.11 -43.56
C GLU A 659 3.39 32.02 -44.67
N ILE A 660 4.64 32.45 -44.52
CA ILE A 660 5.40 33.15 -45.56
C ILE A 660 6.36 32.11 -46.15
N ASN A 661 6.35 31.93 -47.47
CA ASN A 661 7.19 30.92 -48.12
C ASN A 661 7.83 31.44 -49.40
N ALA A 662 8.93 30.80 -49.78
CA ALA A 662 9.59 30.97 -51.07
C ALA A 662 10.22 29.66 -51.53
N GLU A 663 9.83 29.19 -52.70
CA GLU A 663 10.49 28.10 -53.41
C GLU A 663 11.56 28.70 -54.31
N CYS A 664 12.82 28.34 -54.07
CA CYS A 664 13.95 28.92 -54.76
C CYS A 664 14.83 27.88 -55.45
N LYS A 665 15.48 28.27 -56.54
CA LYS A 665 16.57 27.52 -57.17
C LYS A 665 17.91 28.09 -56.76
N LEU A 666 18.63 27.32 -55.96
CA LEU A 666 19.99 27.60 -55.54
C LEU A 666 20.99 27.02 -56.54
N GLN A 667 21.76 27.90 -57.18
CA GLN A 667 22.87 27.54 -58.04
C GLN A 667 24.19 27.64 -57.28
N ILE A 668 24.94 26.52 -57.18
CA ILE A 668 26.22 26.43 -56.47
C ILE A 668 27.35 26.17 -57.47
N ILE A 669 28.37 27.01 -57.43
CA ILE A 669 29.65 26.79 -58.11
C ILE A 669 30.66 26.34 -57.06
N SER A 670 31.28 25.19 -57.28
CA SER A 670 32.22 24.59 -56.34
C SER A 670 33.64 24.55 -56.89
N VAL A 671 34.60 24.44 -55.99
CA VAL A 671 35.97 24.02 -56.29
C VAL A 671 36.22 22.70 -55.59
N ILE A 672 36.70 21.71 -56.34
CA ILE A 672 37.06 20.39 -55.85
C ILE A 672 38.55 20.22 -56.12
N ASN A 673 39.35 19.84 -55.12
CA ASN A 673 40.80 19.63 -55.27
C ASN A 673 41.54 20.80 -55.94
N ARG A 674 41.11 22.05 -55.67
CA ARG A 674 41.64 23.31 -56.25
C ARG A 674 41.30 23.56 -57.72
N GLU A 675 40.47 22.74 -58.34
CA GLU A 675 39.92 22.96 -59.67
C GLU A 675 38.47 23.45 -59.59
N ARG A 676 38.12 24.45 -60.41
CA ARG A 676 36.77 25.02 -60.43
C ARG A 676 35.86 24.16 -61.29
N VAL A 677 34.72 23.73 -60.73
CA VAL A 677 33.69 23.00 -61.47
C VAL A 677 33.05 23.95 -62.49
N THR A 678 33.05 23.54 -63.77
CA THR A 678 32.60 24.38 -64.91
C THR A 678 31.08 24.46 -65.04
N GLN A 679 30.37 23.40 -64.65
CA GLN A 679 28.91 23.37 -64.60
C GLN A 679 28.41 23.58 -63.17
N PRO A 680 27.58 24.60 -62.91
CA PRO A 680 27.04 24.81 -61.58
C PRO A 680 25.94 23.79 -61.25
N GLN A 681 25.88 23.36 -59.99
CA GLN A 681 24.82 22.50 -59.47
C GLN A 681 23.59 23.33 -59.12
N ASN A 682 22.39 22.87 -59.50
CA ASN A 682 21.14 23.51 -59.10
C ASN A 682 20.42 22.65 -58.05
N ILE A 683 20.01 23.26 -56.95
CA ILE A 683 19.30 22.63 -55.84
C ILE A 683 17.99 23.40 -55.64
N ASP A 684 16.86 22.70 -55.63
CA ASP A 684 15.58 23.28 -55.26
C ASP A 684 15.50 23.37 -53.73
N ILE A 685 15.22 24.56 -53.20
CA ILE A 685 15.11 24.84 -51.77
C ILE A 685 13.75 25.44 -51.43
N SER A 686 13.09 24.90 -50.41
CA SER A 686 11.83 25.43 -49.87
C SER A 686 12.13 26.21 -48.59
N LEU A 687 11.91 27.52 -48.62
CA LEU A 687 12.11 28.42 -47.49
C LEU A 687 10.76 28.74 -46.86
N LYS A 688 10.56 28.32 -45.61
CA LYS A 688 9.30 28.53 -44.88
C LYS A 688 9.52 29.31 -43.61
N LEU A 689 8.71 30.34 -43.43
CA LEU A 689 8.67 31.18 -42.25
C LEU A 689 7.23 31.18 -41.69
N PRO A 690 7.00 30.43 -40.60
CA PRO A 690 5.71 30.41 -39.94
C PRO A 690 5.33 31.80 -39.42
N VAL A 691 4.08 32.21 -39.67
CA VAL A 691 3.49 33.39 -39.06
C VAL A 691 2.54 32.95 -37.96
N VAL A 692 2.94 33.19 -36.72
CA VAL A 692 2.17 32.79 -35.54
C VAL A 692 1.35 33.96 -35.02
N ASP A 693 0.13 33.68 -34.58
CA ASP A 693 -0.58 34.64 -33.75
C ASP A 693 0.13 34.70 -32.39
N SER A 694 0.35 35.90 -31.84
CA SER A 694 0.90 36.04 -30.49
C SER A 694 0.04 35.32 -29.44
N ARG A 695 -1.19 34.92 -29.81
CA ARG A 695 -2.14 34.19 -28.97
C ARG A 695 -2.53 32.77 -29.43
N ALA A 696 -1.91 32.16 -30.45
CA ALA A 696 -2.37 30.84 -30.95
C ALA A 696 -1.29 29.74 -31.04
N GLY A 697 -1.36 28.78 -30.10
CA GLY A 697 -1.77 27.41 -30.49
C GLY A 697 -0.73 26.31 -30.60
N THR A 698 0.51 26.56 -31.04
CA THR A 698 1.48 25.46 -31.31
C THR A 698 2.57 25.27 -30.25
N VAL A 699 2.76 26.25 -29.35
CA VAL A 699 3.58 26.05 -28.14
C VAL A 699 2.78 25.30 -27.06
N GLY A 700 1.44 25.39 -27.10
CA GLY A 700 0.55 24.81 -26.09
C GLY A 700 0.59 23.29 -26.03
N ALA A 701 0.54 22.56 -27.14
CA ALA A 701 0.46 21.09 -27.10
C ALA A 701 1.78 20.42 -26.63
N THR A 702 2.93 20.91 -27.10
CA THR A 702 4.24 20.36 -26.71
C THR A 702 4.62 20.74 -25.29
N VAL A 703 4.34 21.98 -24.88
CA VAL A 703 4.57 22.44 -23.50
C VAL A 703 3.55 21.81 -22.56
N ALA A 704 2.26 21.69 -22.93
CA ALA A 704 1.26 21.00 -22.13
C ALA A 704 1.54 19.51 -21.98
N ASN A 705 2.05 18.82 -23.02
CA ASN A 705 2.48 17.42 -22.88
C ASN A 705 3.70 17.29 -21.97
N LYS A 706 4.66 18.21 -22.04
CA LYS A 706 5.81 18.25 -21.11
C LYS A 706 5.38 18.56 -19.68
N ILE A 707 4.48 19.52 -19.47
CA ILE A 707 3.86 19.85 -18.18
C ILE A 707 3.07 18.64 -17.66
N LYS A 708 2.28 17.97 -18.49
CA LYS A 708 1.50 16.79 -18.12
C LYS A 708 2.41 15.65 -17.66
N LYS A 709 3.46 15.33 -18.43
CA LYS A 709 4.46 14.32 -18.05
C LYS A 709 5.21 14.69 -16.77
N ALA A 710 5.63 15.94 -16.62
CA ALA A 710 6.30 16.42 -15.40
C ALA A 710 5.36 16.39 -14.18
N ARG A 711 4.08 16.74 -14.35
CA ARG A 711 3.03 16.63 -13.30
C ARG A 711 2.77 15.16 -12.95
N GLU A 712 2.74 14.25 -13.91
CA GLU A 712 2.64 12.80 -13.67
C GLU A 712 3.86 12.25 -12.93
N GLN A 713 5.08 12.65 -13.31
CA GLN A 713 6.32 12.24 -12.62
C GLN A 713 6.43 12.82 -11.20
N ALA A 714 5.93 14.05 -10.98
CA ALA A 714 5.82 14.64 -9.66
C ALA A 714 4.72 14.00 -8.78
N LYS A 715 3.72 13.34 -9.40
CA LYS A 715 2.63 12.59 -8.75
C LYS A 715 2.92 11.09 -8.57
N MET A 716 3.76 10.47 -9.41
CA MET A 716 4.12 9.04 -9.38
C MET A 716 4.91 8.60 -8.13
N THR A 717 5.09 9.48 -7.15
CA THR A 717 5.50 9.14 -5.78
C THR A 717 4.33 8.73 -4.88
N GLY A 718 3.13 8.52 -5.43
CA GLY A 718 1.89 8.14 -4.72
C GLY A 718 1.92 6.80 -3.94
N ILE A 719 2.98 5.99 -4.07
CA ILE A 719 3.20 4.79 -3.25
C ILE A 719 3.58 5.12 -1.79
N PHE A 720 3.88 6.38 -1.44
CA PHE A 720 4.54 6.70 -0.16
C PHE A 720 3.70 7.44 0.90
N GLY A 721 2.36 7.50 0.79
CA GLY A 721 1.51 8.07 1.85
C GLY A 721 1.53 7.29 3.18
N ILE A 722 1.77 5.97 3.12
CA ILE A 722 1.91 5.10 4.30
C ILE A 722 3.33 5.23 4.89
N LEU A 723 4.35 5.33 4.04
CA LEU A 723 5.75 5.46 4.45
C LEU A 723 6.10 6.84 5.02
N GLU A 724 5.46 7.92 4.58
CA GLU A 724 5.56 9.24 5.23
C GLU A 724 4.95 9.26 6.63
N LYS A 725 3.78 8.64 6.83
CA LYS A 725 3.17 8.51 8.17
C LYS A 725 4.05 7.69 9.11
N ILE A 726 4.60 6.58 8.62
CA ILE A 726 5.52 5.74 9.41
C ILE A 726 6.81 6.51 9.74
N TYR A 727 7.34 7.32 8.79
CA TYR A 727 8.50 8.18 9.03
C TYR A 727 8.21 9.27 10.08
N ASP A 728 7.13 10.04 9.94
CA ASP A 728 6.76 11.09 10.90
C ASP A 728 6.50 10.54 12.31
N ILE A 729 5.86 9.36 12.40
CA ILE A 729 5.65 8.66 13.68
C ILE A 729 6.99 8.21 14.25
N SER A 730 7.87 7.64 13.42
CA SER A 730 9.20 7.18 13.86
C SER A 730 10.11 8.34 14.29
N GLU A 731 10.03 9.51 13.64
CA GLU A 731 10.78 10.70 14.00
C GLU A 731 10.33 11.26 15.35
N LYS A 732 9.01 11.33 15.59
CA LYS A 732 8.44 11.74 16.89
C LYS A 732 8.83 10.78 18.00
N VAL A 733 8.75 9.47 17.75
CA VAL A 733 9.15 8.42 18.71
C VAL A 733 10.65 8.49 19.02
N CYS A 734 11.52 8.65 18.02
CA CYS A 734 12.97 8.72 18.21
C CYS A 734 13.45 10.05 18.82
N THR A 735 12.75 11.15 18.54
CA THR A 735 13.00 12.45 19.18
C THR A 735 12.59 12.42 20.65
N GLY A 736 11.43 11.81 20.96
CA GLY A 736 10.99 11.56 22.34
C GLY A 736 11.96 10.66 23.12
N LEU A 737 12.50 9.62 22.48
CA LEU A 737 13.51 8.74 23.08
C LEU A 737 14.82 9.48 23.37
N ARG A 738 15.30 10.35 22.46
CA ARG A 738 16.50 11.18 22.67
C ARG A 738 16.34 12.12 23.88
N LEU A 739 15.17 12.74 24.02
CA LEU A 739 14.84 13.60 25.17
C LEU A 739 14.77 12.78 26.48
N ALA A 740 14.22 11.58 26.46
CA ALA A 740 14.18 10.68 27.62
C ALA A 740 15.59 10.19 28.04
N THR A 741 16.47 9.90 27.07
CA THR A 741 17.86 9.49 27.36
C THR A 741 18.73 10.62 27.91
N LEU A 742 18.50 11.86 27.48
CA LEU A 742 19.15 13.04 28.05
C LEU A 742 18.77 13.26 29.53
N GLY A 743 17.52 12.97 29.89
CA GLY A 743 17.06 12.98 31.29
C GLY A 743 17.76 11.93 32.16
N SER A 744 18.00 10.72 31.63
CA SER A 744 18.70 9.66 32.36
C SER A 744 20.21 9.91 32.54
N ASP A 745 20.87 10.52 31.55
CA ASP A 745 22.32 10.80 31.61
C ASP A 745 22.63 11.99 32.54
N LEU A 746 21.72 12.97 32.60
CA LEU A 746 21.77 14.07 33.56
C LEU A 746 21.56 13.57 35.00
N PHE A 747 20.64 12.63 35.22
CA PHE A 747 20.38 12.03 36.53
C PHE A 747 21.57 11.18 37.03
N HIS A 748 22.23 10.45 36.12
CA HIS A 748 23.40 9.64 36.45
C HIS A 748 24.67 10.46 36.74
N LYS A 749 24.79 11.67 36.15
CA LYS A 749 25.89 12.61 36.42
C LYS A 749 25.63 13.51 37.65
N LEU A 750 24.37 13.76 38.00
CA LEU A 750 23.97 14.46 39.23
C LEU A 750 24.15 13.61 40.50
N SER A 751 24.19 12.28 40.39
CA SER A 751 24.36 11.38 41.55
C SER A 751 25.80 11.27 42.07
N LEU A 752 26.78 11.97 41.49
CA LEU A 752 28.21 11.89 41.83
C LEU A 752 28.76 13.11 42.60
N GLY A 753 27.89 13.93 43.18
CA GLY A 753 28.30 15.02 44.07
C GLY A 753 28.88 16.25 43.35
N PRO A 754 29.42 17.23 44.11
CA PRO A 754 29.67 18.60 43.63
C PRO A 754 30.63 18.73 42.44
N ALA A 755 31.49 17.74 42.23
CA ALA A 755 32.46 17.73 41.12
C ALA A 755 31.80 17.53 39.75
N GLY A 756 30.70 16.79 39.66
CA GLY A 756 29.97 16.56 38.40
C GLY A 756 29.21 17.79 37.90
N LEU A 757 28.79 18.67 38.82
CA LEU A 757 28.05 19.89 38.50
C LEU A 757 28.94 20.94 37.81
N ILE A 758 30.22 21.00 38.20
CA ILE A 758 31.20 21.96 37.68
C ILE A 758 31.65 21.60 36.25
N ASP A 759 31.66 20.30 35.90
CA ASP A 759 32.06 19.83 34.56
C ASP A 759 30.91 19.95 33.54
N ALA A 760 29.66 19.77 33.98
CA ALA A 760 28.48 19.99 33.15
C ALA A 760 28.24 21.46 32.80
N LEU A 761 28.60 22.40 33.68
CA LEU A 761 28.47 23.85 33.44
C LEU A 761 29.59 24.44 32.56
N LYS A 762 30.75 23.76 32.47
CA LYS A 762 31.87 24.19 31.60
C LYS A 762 31.69 23.81 30.13
N THR A 763 30.92 22.76 29.86
CA THR A 763 30.76 22.22 28.51
C THR A 763 29.62 22.86 27.71
N ASN A 764 28.65 23.50 28.37
CA ASN A 764 27.56 24.23 27.71
C ASN A 764 27.13 25.47 28.51
N PRO A 765 27.52 26.70 28.11
CA PRO A 765 27.04 27.91 28.75
C PRO A 765 25.56 28.16 28.39
N PRO A 766 24.68 28.50 29.35
CA PRO A 766 23.26 28.63 29.10
C PRO A 766 22.92 29.97 28.43
N THR A 767 22.17 29.91 27.33
CA THR A 767 21.25 31.00 26.97
C THR A 767 19.83 30.52 27.34
N ALA A 768 19.22 31.19 28.30
CA ALA A 768 17.93 30.85 28.94
C ALA A 768 16.72 31.05 27.97
N PRO A 769 15.45 30.70 28.31
CA PRO A 769 14.92 30.16 29.57
C PRO A 769 13.81 29.07 29.39
N ALA A 770 14.04 27.83 29.79
CA ALA A 770 12.95 26.84 29.94
C ALA A 770 13.17 25.84 31.10
N ALA A 771 14.02 26.18 32.07
CA ALA A 771 14.47 25.24 33.11
C ALA A 771 13.87 25.50 34.52
N VAL A 772 12.83 26.33 34.67
CA VAL A 772 12.33 26.75 36.01
C VAL A 772 10.87 26.33 36.29
N LYS A 773 10.25 25.45 35.48
CA LYS A 773 8.83 25.06 35.69
C LYS A 773 8.54 23.56 35.81
N ALA A 774 9.51 22.76 36.26
CA ALA A 774 9.30 21.35 36.62
C ALA A 774 10.01 21.01 37.95
N HIS A 775 9.58 21.67 39.01
CA HIS A 775 10.05 21.43 40.39
C HIS A 775 8.87 21.30 41.35
N VAL A 776 7.84 20.54 41.00
CA VAL A 776 6.84 20.03 41.95
C VAL A 776 6.32 18.69 41.42
N SER A 777 6.27 17.68 42.30
CA SER A 777 5.62 16.37 42.12
C SER A 777 6.42 15.25 41.42
N LEU A 778 7.50 14.77 42.03
CA LEU A 778 7.94 13.37 41.88
C LEU A 778 8.46 12.79 43.20
N ASP A 779 7.68 12.94 44.28
CA ASP A 779 7.69 11.99 45.40
C ASP A 779 6.59 10.96 45.12
N GLY A 780 6.93 9.87 44.42
CA GLY A 780 5.94 8.85 44.06
C GLY A 780 6.25 8.01 42.82
N ALA A 781 7.51 7.68 42.56
CA ALA A 781 7.85 6.60 41.61
C ALA A 781 9.19 5.96 41.94
N ALA A 782 9.49 5.80 43.23
CA ALA A 782 10.46 4.81 43.69
C ALA A 782 9.70 3.50 43.93
N LYS A 783 10.16 2.41 43.28
CA LYS A 783 9.65 1.01 43.31
C LYS A 783 8.73 0.62 42.14
N SER A 784 9.34 0.23 41.02
CA SER A 784 8.95 -0.87 40.12
C SER A 784 9.56 -0.64 38.73
N GLN A 785 10.79 -1.12 38.50
CA GLN A 785 11.33 -1.23 37.14
C GLN A 785 11.51 -2.70 36.80
N SER A 786 10.54 -3.21 36.04
CA SER A 786 10.50 -4.58 35.53
C SER A 786 11.49 -4.77 34.37
N ARG A 787 11.98 -6.01 34.24
CA ARG A 787 12.89 -6.52 33.19
C ARG A 787 12.40 -6.27 31.75
N VAL A 788 11.11 -5.98 31.58
CA VAL A 788 10.41 -5.71 30.31
C VAL A 788 10.74 -4.31 29.75
N ILE A 789 10.88 -3.30 30.62
CA ILE A 789 11.14 -1.91 30.17
C ILE A 789 12.53 -1.81 29.53
N ARG A 790 13.54 -2.52 30.05
CA ARG A 790 14.92 -2.52 29.52
C ARG A 790 15.02 -3.14 28.11
N GLY A 791 14.21 -4.16 27.80
CA GLY A 791 14.16 -4.79 26.47
C GLY A 791 13.47 -3.91 25.43
N ILE A 792 12.44 -3.18 25.85
CA ILE A 792 11.72 -2.20 25.02
C ILE A 792 12.64 -1.02 24.67
N THR A 793 13.39 -0.46 25.64
CA THR A 793 14.33 0.66 25.38
C THR A 793 15.48 0.28 24.44
N GLN A 794 16.00 -0.95 24.54
CA GLN A 794 17.13 -1.40 23.73
C GLN A 794 16.73 -1.69 22.28
N SER A 795 15.50 -2.19 22.06
CA SER A 795 14.93 -2.41 20.73
C SER A 795 14.56 -1.09 20.04
N LEU A 796 14.00 -0.13 20.80
CA LEU A 796 13.74 1.24 20.32
C LEU A 796 15.03 1.98 19.95
N LYS A 797 16.13 1.78 20.68
CA LYS A 797 17.44 2.39 20.36
C LYS A 797 18.04 1.84 19.05
N LYS A 798 17.89 0.54 18.77
CA LYS A 798 18.29 -0.08 17.49
C LYS A 798 17.43 0.41 16.33
N PHE A 799 16.11 0.50 16.55
CA PHE A 799 15.17 1.08 15.58
C PHE A 799 15.51 2.54 15.25
N CYS A 800 15.81 3.37 16.25
CA CYS A 800 16.20 4.76 16.03
C CYS A 800 17.59 4.91 15.39
N GLY A 801 18.52 3.96 15.59
CA GLY A 801 19.80 3.90 14.88
C GLY A 801 19.65 3.52 13.40
N PHE A 802 18.72 2.61 13.10
CA PHE A 802 18.33 2.29 11.72
C PHE A 802 17.69 3.50 11.03
N MET A 803 16.81 4.23 11.73
CA MET A 803 16.14 5.44 11.22
C MET A 803 17.05 6.68 11.14
N SER A 804 18.21 6.72 11.81
CA SER A 804 19.15 7.85 11.71
C SER A 804 20.14 7.70 10.55
N CYS A 805 20.23 6.52 9.92
CA CYS A 805 21.27 6.12 8.97
C CYS A 805 22.70 6.23 9.54
N GLU A 806 22.84 6.08 10.85
CA GLU A 806 24.12 6.17 11.56
C GLU A 806 24.82 4.81 11.51
N LYS A 807 26.14 4.81 11.23
CA LYS A 807 26.93 3.58 11.06
C LYS A 807 26.87 2.72 12.33
N GLY A 808 26.12 1.62 12.30
CA GLY A 808 26.13 0.63 13.39
C GLY A 808 24.87 -0.21 13.64
N SER A 809 23.90 -0.31 12.72
CA SER A 809 22.72 -1.17 12.92
C SER A 809 22.33 -1.99 11.69
N PHE A 810 23.29 -2.71 11.11
CA PHE A 810 23.02 -3.70 10.07
C PHE A 810 23.63 -5.04 10.48
N SER A 811 22.79 -6.05 10.71
CA SER A 811 23.20 -7.44 10.90
C SER A 811 22.92 -8.22 9.61
N GLY A 812 23.97 -8.76 8.97
CA GLY A 812 23.84 -9.63 7.80
C GLY A 812 25.04 -9.56 6.84
N PRO A 813 25.04 -10.33 5.74
CA PRO A 813 26.18 -10.53 4.82
C PRO A 813 26.78 -9.23 4.23
N LEU A 814 26.01 -8.13 4.24
CA LEU A 814 26.43 -6.84 3.72
C LEU A 814 27.44 -6.09 4.62
N SER A 815 27.46 -6.34 5.93
CA SER A 815 28.50 -5.78 6.82
C SER A 815 29.88 -6.39 6.53
N ASN A 816 29.89 -7.67 6.18
CA ASN A 816 31.10 -8.41 5.84
C ASN A 816 31.67 -7.93 4.49
N PHE A 817 30.81 -7.51 3.57
CA PHE A 817 31.22 -6.85 2.31
C PHE A 817 31.83 -5.46 2.55
N TYR A 818 31.26 -4.67 3.47
CA TYR A 818 31.78 -3.35 3.86
C TYR A 818 33.12 -3.43 4.60
N GLU A 819 33.28 -4.38 5.53
CA GLU A 819 34.56 -4.65 6.21
C GLU A 819 35.62 -5.26 5.28
N SER A 820 35.20 -6.10 4.32
CA SER A 820 36.11 -6.69 3.32
C SER A 820 36.69 -5.64 2.38
N MET A 821 35.92 -4.60 2.01
CA MET A 821 36.41 -3.51 1.16
C MET A 821 37.21 -2.46 1.94
N SER A 822 36.92 -2.22 3.21
CA SER A 822 37.72 -1.29 4.02
C SER A 822 39.11 -1.83 4.35
N LYS A 823 39.26 -3.17 4.41
CA LYS A 823 40.55 -3.83 4.66
C LYS A 823 41.46 -3.92 3.42
N THR A 824 40.94 -3.75 2.21
CA THR A 824 41.75 -3.74 0.98
C THR A 824 42.50 -2.41 0.73
N THR A 825 42.34 -1.41 1.61
CA THR A 825 42.92 -0.06 1.48
C THR A 825 44.01 0.28 2.51
N GLU A 826 44.70 -0.71 3.07
CA GLU A 826 45.94 -0.47 3.84
C GLU A 826 47.22 -0.57 2.99
N ALA A 827 47.12 -0.85 1.69
CA ALA A 827 48.25 -0.76 0.76
C ALA A 827 47.99 0.37 -0.26
N ASN A 828 48.65 1.51 -0.04
CA ASN A 828 48.86 2.65 -0.95
C ASN A 828 47.78 3.76 -0.99
N SER A 829 48.02 4.79 -0.17
CA SER A 829 47.78 6.23 -0.39
C SER A 829 46.42 6.72 -0.94
N ALA A 830 45.49 7.10 -0.04
CA ALA A 830 44.83 8.42 0.07
C ALA A 830 43.57 8.34 0.97
N PRO A 831 43.48 9.07 2.10
CA PRO A 831 42.27 9.10 2.92
C PRO A 831 41.22 10.02 2.27
N GLY A 832 40.01 9.48 1.99
CA GLY A 832 38.85 10.30 1.58
C GLY A 832 38.08 9.87 0.33
N MET A 833 38.16 8.61 -0.10
CA MET A 833 37.57 8.16 -1.38
C MET A 833 36.16 7.55 -1.28
N TRP A 834 35.41 7.75 -0.18
CA TRP A 834 34.02 7.31 -0.04
C TRP A 834 33.17 8.37 0.67
N PRO A 835 31.99 8.75 0.15
CA PRO A 835 31.12 9.72 0.80
C PRO A 835 30.71 9.23 2.19
N SER A 836 30.81 10.13 3.17
CA SER A 836 30.64 9.81 4.59
C SER A 836 29.18 9.59 5.00
N ASN A 837 28.20 9.95 4.14
CA ASN A 837 26.77 9.88 4.45
C ASN A 837 25.95 9.24 3.30
N PRO A 838 25.23 8.12 3.57
CA PRO A 838 24.38 7.46 2.58
C PRO A 838 23.26 8.35 2.01
N LYS A 839 22.84 9.39 2.74
CA LYS A 839 21.76 10.31 2.36
C LYS A 839 22.10 11.21 1.17
N ASP A 840 23.37 11.28 0.78
CA ASP A 840 23.81 12.19 -0.28
C ASP A 840 23.61 11.63 -1.70
N ASN A 841 23.20 10.36 -1.83
CA ASN A 841 23.00 9.69 -3.11
C ASN A 841 21.84 8.67 -3.04
N LEU A 842 20.91 8.72 -3.99
CA LEU A 842 19.73 7.83 -4.04
C LEU A 842 20.13 6.35 -4.18
N LEU A 843 21.11 6.04 -5.03
CA LEU A 843 21.60 4.67 -5.23
C LEU A 843 22.32 4.16 -3.99
N LEU A 844 23.14 5.00 -3.35
CA LEU A 844 23.82 4.65 -2.11
C LEU A 844 22.82 4.45 -0.96
N SER A 845 21.80 5.30 -0.86
CA SER A 845 20.69 5.15 0.09
C SER A 845 19.91 3.84 -0.13
N ALA A 846 19.66 3.45 -1.38
CA ALA A 846 18.99 2.21 -1.73
C ALA A 846 19.85 0.97 -1.44
N MET A 847 21.13 1.00 -1.84
CA MET A 847 22.10 -0.08 -1.60
C MET A 847 22.43 -0.28 -0.11
N THR A 848 22.34 0.78 0.69
CA THR A 848 22.58 0.73 2.15
C THR A 848 21.31 0.52 2.96
N GLY A 849 20.13 0.43 2.32
CA GLY A 849 18.84 0.29 3.01
C GLY A 849 18.48 1.50 3.89
N CYS A 850 19.08 2.67 3.66
CA CYS A 850 18.79 3.92 4.37
C CYS A 850 17.48 4.53 3.84
N ILE A 851 16.34 4.05 4.37
CA ILE A 851 14.98 4.50 4.01
C ILE A 851 14.85 6.04 4.08
N PRO A 852 15.31 6.73 5.13
CA PRO A 852 15.29 8.20 5.17
C PRO A 852 16.08 8.88 4.04
N GLY A 853 17.20 8.29 3.62
CA GLY A 853 18.02 8.81 2.52
C GLY A 853 17.36 8.60 1.16
N VAL A 854 16.70 7.46 0.96
CA VAL A 854 15.87 7.21 -0.23
C VAL A 854 14.74 8.23 -0.29
N MET A 855 14.01 8.43 0.81
CA MET A 855 12.91 9.40 0.89
C MET A 855 13.38 10.84 0.64
N TYR A 856 14.51 11.25 1.23
CA TYR A 856 15.07 12.59 1.03
C TYR A 856 15.41 12.86 -0.44
N ASN A 857 16.04 11.90 -1.12
CA ASN A 857 16.41 12.04 -2.52
C ASN A 857 15.20 11.95 -3.48
N LEU A 858 14.18 11.16 -3.13
CA LEU A 858 12.91 11.15 -3.87
C LEU A 858 12.15 12.48 -3.72
N LYS A 859 12.15 13.10 -2.54
CA LYS A 859 11.60 14.45 -2.32
C LYS A 859 12.37 15.51 -3.11
N LYS A 860 13.70 15.42 -3.19
CA LYS A 860 14.50 16.31 -4.04
C LYS A 860 14.18 16.17 -5.52
N ARG A 861 14.03 14.93 -6.01
CA ARG A 861 13.61 14.68 -7.40
C ARG A 861 12.24 15.29 -7.70
N GLN A 862 11.30 15.19 -6.76
CA GLN A 862 9.99 15.86 -6.87
C GLN A 862 10.14 17.39 -6.97
N GLN A 863 10.96 18.02 -6.14
CA GLN A 863 11.21 19.47 -6.21
C GLN A 863 11.87 19.91 -7.53
N ILE A 864 12.78 19.10 -8.08
CA ILE A 864 13.41 19.34 -9.40
C ILE A 864 12.36 19.31 -10.51
N GLN A 865 11.39 18.38 -10.45
CA GLN A 865 10.28 18.30 -11.41
C GLN A 865 9.30 19.47 -11.26
N CYS A 866 9.01 19.92 -10.03
CA CYS A 866 8.19 21.11 -9.79
C CYS A 866 8.86 22.40 -10.30
N LEU A 867 10.18 22.50 -10.20
CA LEU A 867 10.96 23.61 -10.77
C LEU A 867 10.91 23.60 -12.31
N TYR A 868 10.95 22.41 -12.92
CA TYR A 868 10.77 22.26 -14.37
C TYR A 868 9.37 22.72 -14.83
N ILE A 869 8.33 22.39 -14.06
CA ILE A 869 6.96 22.90 -14.31
C ILE A 869 6.91 24.43 -14.18
N ASP A 870 7.50 25.03 -13.14
CA ASP A 870 7.53 26.50 -12.98
C ASP A 870 8.27 27.20 -14.12
N CYS A 871 9.36 26.62 -14.62
CA CYS A 871 10.08 27.11 -15.80
C CYS A 871 9.17 27.09 -17.05
N LEU A 872 8.46 25.99 -17.27
CA LEU A 872 7.55 25.83 -18.41
C LEU A 872 6.27 26.67 -18.32
N GLU A 873 5.69 26.84 -17.12
CA GLU A 873 4.42 27.54 -16.90
C GLU A 873 4.59 29.05 -16.76
N ASN A 874 5.67 29.51 -16.13
CA ASN A 874 5.82 30.92 -15.76
C ASN A 874 6.96 31.63 -16.50
N GLN A 875 8.03 30.93 -16.91
CA GLN A 875 9.19 31.57 -17.53
C GLN A 875 9.16 31.48 -19.06
N VAL A 876 8.70 30.36 -19.63
CA VAL A 876 8.51 30.22 -21.09
C VAL A 876 7.55 31.27 -21.67
N PRO A 877 6.39 31.59 -21.03
CA PRO A 877 5.52 32.67 -21.53
C PRO A 877 6.17 34.06 -21.50
N THR A 878 7.22 34.26 -20.69
CA THR A 878 7.97 35.52 -20.61
C THR A 878 9.15 35.61 -21.59
N GLY A 879 9.33 34.60 -22.46
CA GLY A 879 10.34 34.60 -23.52
C GLY A 879 11.55 33.68 -23.28
N VAL A 880 11.54 32.84 -22.24
CA VAL A 880 12.60 31.84 -22.01
C VAL A 880 12.43 30.65 -22.97
N PRO A 881 13.46 30.21 -23.71
CA PRO A 881 13.36 29.04 -24.59
C PRO A 881 13.15 27.74 -23.80
N VAL A 882 12.29 26.84 -24.29
CA VAL A 882 12.01 25.52 -23.66
C VAL A 882 13.28 24.69 -23.44
N ALA A 883 14.25 24.78 -24.36
CA ALA A 883 15.53 24.08 -24.25
C ALA A 883 16.36 24.51 -23.02
N PHE A 884 16.17 25.74 -22.53
CA PHE A 884 16.79 26.19 -21.29
C PHE A 884 16.24 25.42 -20.10
N CYS A 885 14.92 25.24 -20.02
CA CYS A 885 14.28 24.44 -18.97
C CYS A 885 14.70 22.96 -19.03
N ASP A 886 14.81 22.38 -20.23
CA ASP A 886 15.24 20.99 -20.43
C ASP A 886 16.70 20.76 -19.95
N ASN A 887 17.60 21.69 -20.25
CA ASN A 887 19.00 21.61 -19.83
C ASN A 887 19.16 21.84 -18.31
N GLN A 888 18.34 22.72 -17.74
CA GLN A 888 18.36 23.01 -16.31
C GLN A 888 17.93 21.80 -15.48
N VAL A 889 16.88 21.09 -15.89
CA VAL A 889 16.41 19.89 -15.18
C VAL A 889 17.41 18.73 -15.33
N ALA A 890 17.96 18.51 -16.53
CA ALA A 890 18.96 17.47 -16.76
C ALA A 890 20.25 17.70 -15.93
N TYR A 891 20.69 18.95 -15.80
CA TYR A 891 21.81 19.31 -14.95
C TYR A 891 21.54 19.07 -13.45
N GLN A 892 20.34 19.41 -12.97
CA GLN A 892 19.94 19.20 -11.58
C GLN A 892 19.79 17.71 -11.25
N GLU A 893 19.19 16.91 -12.14
CA GLU A 893 19.09 15.45 -11.98
C GLU A 893 20.47 14.80 -12.04
N CYS A 894 21.34 15.24 -12.96
CA CYS A 894 22.72 14.79 -13.00
C CYS A 894 23.44 15.11 -11.68
N ARG A 895 23.36 16.35 -11.17
CA ARG A 895 24.07 16.74 -9.94
C ARG A 895 23.54 16.05 -8.67
N PHE A 896 22.24 15.88 -8.54
CA PHE A 896 21.61 15.48 -7.27
C PHE A 896 21.05 14.05 -7.24
N VAL A 897 20.89 13.39 -8.39
CA VAL A 897 20.37 12.03 -8.49
C VAL A 897 21.44 11.04 -8.97
N TYR A 898 22.28 11.42 -9.95
CA TYR A 898 23.25 10.50 -10.59
C TYR A 898 24.73 10.85 -10.36
N GLY A 899 25.05 12.06 -9.92
CA GLY A 899 26.34 12.73 -10.18
C GLY A 899 27.57 12.14 -9.51
N GLN A 900 27.39 11.33 -8.46
CA GLN A 900 28.51 10.68 -7.76
C GLN A 900 28.80 9.25 -8.26
N ILE A 901 28.02 8.71 -9.21
CA ILE A 901 28.31 7.39 -9.83
C ILE A 901 29.58 7.45 -10.70
N PHE A 902 29.91 8.62 -11.26
CA PHE A 902 31.12 8.81 -12.06
C PHE A 902 32.41 8.85 -11.21
N ASP A 903 32.31 8.98 -9.88
CA ASP A 903 33.42 8.79 -8.97
C ASP A 903 33.69 7.30 -8.65
N LEU A 904 32.76 6.40 -9.04
CA LEU A 904 32.84 4.95 -8.82
C LEU A 904 33.59 4.21 -9.95
N ILE A 905 33.87 4.87 -11.08
CA ILE A 905 34.50 4.29 -12.28
C ILE A 905 35.81 5.08 -12.58
N PRO A 906 36.95 4.41 -12.82
CA PRO A 906 38.27 5.05 -12.86
C PRO A 906 38.56 5.80 -14.18
N PHE A 907 37.73 6.76 -14.59
CA PHE A 907 38.04 7.71 -15.67
C PHE A 907 38.70 9.01 -15.18
N ALA A 908 38.84 9.19 -13.87
CA ALA A 908 39.29 10.43 -13.24
C ALA A 908 40.73 10.84 -13.58
N HIS A 909 41.58 9.93 -14.08
CA HIS A 909 42.97 10.27 -14.41
C HIS A 909 43.13 10.91 -15.81
N ILE A 910 42.17 10.72 -16.71
CA ILE A 910 42.18 11.28 -18.07
C ILE A 910 41.52 12.67 -18.09
N VAL A 911 40.48 12.88 -17.29
CA VAL A 911 39.73 14.16 -17.25
C VAL A 911 40.43 15.22 -16.37
N LYS A 912 41.18 14.83 -15.32
CA LYS A 912 41.90 15.79 -14.46
C LYS A 912 42.97 16.60 -15.20
N LYS A 913 43.55 16.07 -16.27
CA LYS A 913 44.52 16.78 -17.10
C LYS A 913 43.88 17.82 -18.03
N PHE A 914 42.59 17.67 -18.36
CA PHE A 914 41.82 18.59 -19.20
C PHE A 914 41.09 19.67 -18.38
N GLY A 915 40.69 19.37 -17.15
CA GLY A 915 39.94 20.29 -16.27
C GLY A 915 40.78 21.41 -15.65
N GLN A 916 42.07 21.19 -15.39
CA GLN A 916 42.95 22.23 -14.82
C GLN A 916 43.34 23.33 -15.84
N THR A 917 43.22 23.06 -17.14
CA THR A 917 43.45 24.06 -18.21
C THR A 917 42.23 24.95 -18.43
N ILE A 918 41.01 24.47 -18.13
CA ILE A 918 39.76 25.22 -18.36
C ILE A 918 39.33 26.02 -17.12
N GLN A 919 39.60 25.57 -15.89
CA GLN A 919 39.22 26.32 -14.68
C GLN A 919 40.04 27.60 -14.43
N ASN A 920 41.22 27.74 -15.04
CA ASN A 920 41.97 29.00 -15.03
C ASN A 920 41.50 30.00 -16.12
N LEU A 921 40.61 29.58 -17.03
CA LEU A 921 40.08 30.42 -18.11
C LEU A 921 38.84 31.24 -17.70
N PHE A 922 38.12 30.79 -16.65
CA PHE A 922 36.85 31.38 -16.22
C PHE A 922 36.94 32.28 -14.98
N HIS A 923 38.09 32.32 -14.30
CA HIS A 923 38.23 33.09 -13.05
C HIS A 923 38.97 34.45 -13.19
N ASP A 924 39.76 34.70 -14.25
CA ASP A 924 40.37 36.02 -14.47
C ASP A 924 40.82 36.25 -15.94
N PRO A 925 40.04 36.98 -16.77
CA PRO A 925 40.38 37.25 -18.16
C PRO A 925 41.47 38.33 -18.36
N VAL A 926 42.01 38.94 -17.29
CA VAL A 926 43.04 40.01 -17.38
C VAL A 926 44.47 39.45 -17.31
N SER A 927 44.65 38.25 -16.76
CA SER A 927 45.96 37.60 -16.60
C SER A 927 46.65 37.24 -17.92
N LEU A 928 45.92 37.16 -19.03
CA LEU A 928 46.49 36.83 -20.35
C LEU A 928 47.12 38.04 -21.07
N ILE A 929 46.80 39.28 -20.66
CA ILE A 929 47.45 40.49 -21.22
C ILE A 929 48.64 40.94 -20.36
N LEU A 930 48.72 40.51 -19.09
CA LEU A 930 49.80 40.88 -18.17
C LEU A 930 50.75 39.72 -17.80
N GLY A 931 50.40 38.48 -18.11
CA GLY A 931 51.20 37.27 -17.83
C GLY A 931 52.45 37.09 -18.72
N LEU A 932 52.82 38.09 -19.51
CA LEU A 932 54.13 38.16 -20.18
C LEU A 932 55.05 39.24 -19.57
N SER A 933 54.71 39.81 -18.41
CA SER A 933 55.57 40.84 -17.78
C SER A 933 55.90 40.64 -16.31
N GLU A 934 55.66 39.47 -15.71
CA GLU A 934 56.13 39.19 -14.35
C GLU A 934 57.62 38.76 -14.29
N GLU A 935 58.28 38.66 -15.45
CA GLU A 935 59.74 38.59 -15.57
C GLU A 935 60.37 39.98 -15.88
N LEU A 936 59.57 41.05 -16.00
CA LEU A 936 60.03 42.39 -16.41
C LEU A 936 59.79 43.49 -15.36
N CYS A 937 59.19 43.18 -14.21
CA CYS A 937 58.94 44.15 -13.13
C CYS A 937 59.67 43.86 -11.80
N SER A 938 60.60 42.90 -11.77
CA SER A 938 61.46 42.58 -10.61
C SER A 938 62.91 43.08 -10.75
N SER A 939 63.16 44.11 -11.57
CA SER A 939 64.48 44.73 -11.73
C SER A 939 64.55 46.13 -11.09
N PRO A 940 65.62 46.48 -10.33
CA PRO A 940 65.70 47.70 -9.51
C PRO A 940 66.15 48.93 -10.33
N SER A 941 65.50 49.22 -11.45
CA SER A 941 65.80 50.43 -12.23
C SER A 941 64.62 51.39 -12.29
N ALA A 942 64.91 52.67 -12.03
CA ALA A 942 63.95 53.77 -11.87
C ALA A 942 63.12 54.13 -13.12
N LYS A 943 63.13 53.31 -14.18
CA LYS A 943 62.35 53.52 -15.41
C LYS A 943 61.08 52.66 -15.51
N ALA A 944 60.88 51.69 -14.61
CA ALA A 944 59.65 50.87 -14.58
C ALA A 944 58.45 51.56 -13.90
N ASN A 945 58.67 52.69 -13.21
CA ASN A 945 57.62 53.33 -12.39
C ASN A 945 56.72 54.33 -13.16
N ALA A 946 57.01 54.60 -14.44
CA ALA A 946 56.28 55.57 -15.24
C ALA A 946 55.11 54.95 -16.04
N ILE A 947 55.22 53.69 -16.46
CA ILE A 947 54.19 53.04 -17.30
C ILE A 947 52.97 52.60 -16.47
N CYS A 948 53.14 52.30 -15.18
CA CYS A 948 52.01 51.94 -14.30
C CYS A 948 51.05 53.09 -13.98
N ARG A 949 51.42 54.35 -14.25
CA ARG A 949 50.60 55.53 -13.90
C ARG A 949 49.63 55.97 -14.99
N ILE A 950 49.73 55.46 -16.22
CA ILE A 950 48.91 55.94 -17.35
C ILE A 950 47.56 55.20 -17.45
N ILE A 951 47.44 53.99 -16.90
CA ILE A 951 46.25 53.13 -17.06
C ILE A 951 45.09 53.50 -16.10
N SER A 952 45.33 54.31 -15.06
CA SER A 952 44.34 54.63 -14.03
C SER A 952 43.35 55.77 -14.36
N SER A 953 43.30 56.28 -15.60
CA SER A 953 42.60 57.55 -15.89
C SER A 953 41.58 57.54 -17.05
N SER A 954 40.97 56.40 -17.41
CA SER A 954 39.88 56.39 -18.40
C SER A 954 38.48 56.28 -17.77
N LYS A 955 37.60 57.24 -18.07
CA LYS A 955 36.18 57.32 -17.64
C LYS A 955 35.29 56.15 -18.12
N LYS A 956 35.81 55.19 -18.88
CA LYS A 956 35.06 54.03 -19.40
C LYS A 956 34.98 52.84 -18.43
N VAL A 957 35.74 52.88 -17.33
CA VAL A 957 35.72 51.82 -16.30
C VAL A 957 34.61 52.06 -15.25
N GLN A 958 34.14 53.30 -15.07
CA GLN A 958 33.09 53.60 -14.10
C GLN A 958 31.68 53.15 -14.52
N SER A 959 31.35 53.11 -15.81
CA SER A 959 30.01 52.66 -16.26
C SER A 959 29.85 51.14 -16.18
N ILE A 960 30.93 50.38 -16.39
CA ILE A 960 30.93 48.90 -16.27
C ILE A 960 30.80 48.47 -14.80
N LEU A 961 31.32 49.28 -13.85
CA LEU A 961 31.19 49.03 -12.41
C LEU A 961 29.77 49.25 -11.85
N GLN A 962 28.95 50.09 -12.48
CA GLN A 962 27.54 50.26 -12.08
C GLN A 962 26.67 49.07 -12.53
N ASP A 963 26.92 48.51 -13.71
CA ASP A 963 26.17 47.34 -14.22
C ASP A 963 26.49 46.05 -13.45
N PHE A 964 27.73 45.88 -12.95
CA PHE A 964 28.10 44.75 -12.10
C PHE A 964 27.56 44.84 -10.66
N LYS A 965 27.17 46.03 -10.19
CA LYS A 965 26.56 46.20 -8.86
C LYS A 965 25.14 45.63 -8.82
N ALA A 966 24.41 45.68 -9.94
CA ALA A 966 23.08 45.07 -10.09
C ALA A 966 23.12 43.52 -10.09
N LEU A 967 24.23 42.89 -10.50
CA LEU A 967 24.39 41.44 -10.47
C LEU A 967 24.81 40.89 -9.09
N LYS A 968 25.40 41.72 -8.22
CA LYS A 968 25.81 41.31 -6.87
C LYS A 968 24.63 41.23 -5.88
N GLU A 969 23.51 41.92 -6.15
CA GLU A 969 22.29 41.80 -5.34
C GLU A 969 21.57 40.45 -5.54
N ASN A 970 21.90 39.69 -6.59
CA ASN A 970 21.35 38.35 -6.83
C ASN A 970 22.14 37.19 -6.16
N LYS A 971 23.13 37.49 -5.30
CA LYS A 971 23.74 36.45 -4.46
C LYS A 971 22.80 35.94 -3.36
N ASN A 972 21.76 36.72 -3.01
CA ASN A 972 20.71 36.33 -2.06
C ASN A 972 19.62 35.41 -2.65
N LEU A 973 19.69 35.03 -3.94
CA LEU A 973 18.77 34.05 -4.52
C LEU A 973 19.29 32.61 -4.45
N LEU A 974 20.61 32.41 -4.34
CA LEU A 974 21.23 31.08 -4.33
C LEU A 974 21.43 30.50 -2.91
N ASP A 975 21.55 31.35 -1.89
CA ASP A 975 21.54 30.92 -0.47
C ASP A 975 20.11 30.70 0.09
N LYS A 976 19.07 30.89 -0.72
CA LYS A 976 17.68 30.57 -0.36
C LYS A 976 17.30 29.10 -0.50
N PHE A 977 18.24 28.22 -0.85
CA PHE A 977 17.94 26.82 -1.14
C PHE A 977 17.82 25.89 0.09
N ASP A 978 18.14 26.38 1.29
CA ASP A 978 17.86 25.65 2.56
C ASP A 978 16.62 26.17 3.30
N GLY A 979 15.78 26.97 2.65
CA GLY A 979 14.56 27.52 3.27
C GLY A 979 13.49 28.05 2.32
N ALA A 980 13.49 27.64 1.05
CA ALA A 980 12.50 28.11 0.08
C ALA A 980 11.20 27.29 0.13
N ALA A 981 10.09 28.01 0.23
CA ALA A 981 8.72 27.50 0.17
C ALA A 981 8.54 26.44 -0.93
N ASN A 982 7.87 25.34 -0.56
CA ASN A 982 7.55 24.17 -1.38
C ASN A 982 7.17 24.57 -2.82
N ILE A 983 8.10 24.45 -3.78
CA ILE A 983 7.95 24.94 -5.16
C ILE A 983 6.78 24.24 -5.86
N CYS A 984 6.51 22.99 -5.47
CA CYS A 984 5.34 22.23 -5.90
C CYS A 984 4.03 22.94 -5.59
N LYS A 985 3.91 23.58 -4.40
CA LYS A 985 2.72 24.33 -4.00
C LYS A 985 2.44 25.52 -4.92
N LYS A 986 3.48 26.10 -5.51
CA LYS A 986 3.38 27.21 -6.47
C LYS A 986 2.81 26.78 -7.83
N VAL A 987 3.02 25.52 -8.21
CA VAL A 987 2.52 24.93 -9.48
C VAL A 987 1.28 24.03 -9.28
N GLY A 988 0.71 24.02 -8.07
CA GLY A 988 -0.53 23.29 -7.75
C GLY A 988 -0.35 21.78 -7.59
N ILE A 989 0.80 21.34 -7.09
CA ILE A 989 1.12 19.96 -6.63
C ILE A 989 1.41 20.03 -5.14
#